data_AF-A0AAE1BE77-F1
#
_entry.id   AF-A0AAE1BE77-F1
#
_cell.length_a   1.000
_cell.length_b   1.000
_cell.length_c   1.000
_cell.angle_alpha   90.00
_cell.angle_beta   90.00
_cell.angle_gamma   90.00
#
_symmetry.space_group_name_H-M   'P 1'
#
loop_
_entity.id
_entity.type
_entity.pdbx_description
1 polymer ?
#
loop_
_entity_poly.entity_id
_entity_poly.type
_entity_poly.pdbx_seq_one_letter_code
_entity_poly.pdbx_strand_id
1 'polypeptide(L)'
;MLCNSNCINAIQHKTRRFKRDSFTWISVHDLQDRQSSRKLTGRENGHHFSPTVSPALCKVSGTVRQVDGVEVEIFYGIPYSHPPLGMYRFGLSSPATPWSDVLNGTIKPPSCWQPTGQPATRFENSDLTEDDLNISEDCLYLNIWRPKKRTEAKREEEGAGIVAFEDVILVTIAYRLGALGFMFVENQMQGNAGIFDQTFALDWLKRNARNLGGEPSDITIMGEGAGAASVGFHLLAPVSRNLFSKAIMQSGSPLAPWAFMDSGKASNRTVTVAENLGCNSSESLMTFWNCMRTISAENFTSEFMKFKESWNDLPLAPIIDNWHFKAHARKMLQSAEIKVTKVLVGLDKNEGIEKAALEFMQNYNIQKKPKLKNRKEFRDSILEIADGYEYLQKSLLGVYWREQPRNTNARVEILDNAVGDSLYKCPALDFAHEYTKRGGQVYLYSLEDSISTNPWPKWMGVTHGSEIKVELGVPMLPNSGNTNPEKVLSQKFMELLVSFADNGVPNFGGRVFPMFDLVNEKYTRISGNQAITARRLRRRACDLWLLYEELRARLTATCPATTIVKREQEEWTLILYRTIATREQEEWTHALYGTIATREQEECTLALYGTIATREQKEWTFALYGTIATREQKEWTFALYRTIATREQEEWNFALYGTIATREQKEWTFALYGTIATREQEEWTFALYGTIATREQKEWTFALYGTIATREQEEWTFALYGTIATREQMVWTFALYGTIATREQEEWTFALYGTIATREQKEWTFALYGTIATREQEEWTFELYGTIATREQKEWTFALYGTIATREQKEWTFALYGTIATREQKEWTFALYRTIATREQEEWTFALYGTIATREQKEWTFALYGTIATREQEEWTFALYGTIATREQKEWTFALYGTIATREQEEWTFALYGTIATREQMVWTFALYGTIATREQEEWTFALYGTIATRKQKEWTFALYGTIATREQEEWTFALYGTIATREQKEWTFELYGTIATREQKEWTFALYGTIATREQKEWTFALYGTIATREQEEWTFALYGTIATREQKEWTFALYGTIATREQEEWTFELYGTIATREQKEWTFALYGTIATREQEEWTFALYGTIATREQNRRNGPLNCTEL
;
A
#
# COMPACT_ATOMS: atom_id res chain seq x y z
N MET A 1 3.93 -3.83 9.21
CA MET A 1 5.24 -3.30 8.80
C MET A 1 5.12 -2.78 7.38
N LEU A 2 5.26 -1.46 7.23
CA LEU A 2 5.97 -0.69 6.19
C LEU A 2 6.27 0.65 6.91
N CYS A 3 7.39 1.35 6.70
CA CYS A 3 8.18 1.45 5.48
C CYS A 3 9.52 0.68 5.44
N ASN A 4 9.92 0.40 4.19
CA ASN A 4 11.27 0.35 3.62
C ASN A 4 12.48 0.05 4.53
N SER A 5 13.04 -1.14 4.35
CA SER A 5 14.50 -1.33 4.35
C SER A 5 14.96 -1.61 2.91
N ASN A 6 15.67 -0.69 2.27
CA ASN A 6 16.26 -0.95 0.95
C ASN A 6 17.67 -0.33 0.84
N CYS A 7 18.68 -1.17 1.03
CA CYS A 7 20.06 -1.12 0.50
C CYS A 7 20.84 -2.29 1.15
N ILE A 8 21.16 -3.41 0.47
CA ILE A 8 22.11 -3.54 -0.66
C ILE A 8 23.45 -2.86 -0.27
N ASN A 9 24.61 -3.54 -0.14
CA ASN A 9 24.97 -4.95 -0.38
C ASN A 9 26.25 -5.32 0.42
N ALA A 10 26.49 -6.61 0.74
CA ALA A 10 27.78 -7.08 1.29
C ALA A 10 28.10 -8.57 1.03
N ILE A 11 28.51 -8.85 -0.22
CA ILE A 11 29.51 -9.84 -0.70
C ILE A 11 29.88 -11.07 0.18
N GLN A 12 29.86 -12.23 -0.49
CA GLN A 12 30.59 -13.49 -0.24
C GLN A 12 31.70 -13.53 0.84
N HIS A 13 31.72 -14.58 1.68
CA HIS A 13 32.60 -15.75 1.42
C HIS A 13 32.46 -16.95 2.37
N LYS A 14 32.79 -18.13 1.82
CA LYS A 14 33.35 -19.34 2.46
C LYS A 14 32.53 -20.12 3.52
N THR A 15 31.70 -21.01 2.96
CA THR A 15 31.76 -22.48 3.14
C THR A 15 31.17 -23.20 4.38
N ARG A 16 30.32 -24.19 4.03
CA ARG A 16 30.16 -25.56 4.57
C ARG A 16 29.14 -25.82 5.71
N ARG A 17 28.04 -26.46 5.27
CA ARG A 17 27.32 -27.60 5.90
C ARG A 17 26.88 -27.43 7.37
N PHE A 18 25.57 -27.56 7.61
CA PHE A 18 25.04 -28.90 7.93
C PHE A 18 23.55 -29.05 7.52
N LYS A 19 22.88 -30.10 8.01
CA LYS A 19 21.65 -30.68 7.46
C LYS A 19 20.38 -30.29 8.25
N ARG A 20 19.28 -30.24 7.49
CA ARG A 20 17.92 -30.77 7.79
C ARG A 20 16.97 -30.06 8.79
N ASP A 21 15.81 -29.74 8.22
CA ASP A 21 14.45 -30.19 8.59
C ASP A 21 13.68 -29.52 9.76
N SER A 22 12.74 -28.68 9.32
CA SER A 22 11.31 -28.62 9.71
C SER A 22 10.84 -28.11 11.09
N PHE A 23 10.07 -27.01 11.03
CA PHE A 23 8.79 -26.75 11.71
C PHE A 23 8.53 -27.32 13.12
N THR A 24 8.31 -26.43 14.09
CA THR A 24 6.95 -26.14 14.62
C THR A 24 6.93 -24.88 15.51
N TRP A 25 5.73 -24.39 15.83
CA TRP A 25 5.49 -23.28 16.78
C TRP A 25 5.62 -23.75 18.24
N ILE A 26 5.98 -22.84 19.17
CA ILE A 26 5.28 -22.61 20.47
C ILE A 26 5.88 -21.39 21.22
N SER A 27 5.19 -20.96 22.27
CA SER A 27 5.32 -19.70 23.01
C SER A 27 6.51 -19.57 23.97
N VAL A 28 6.89 -18.31 24.25
CA VAL A 28 7.24 -17.73 25.57
C VAL A 28 7.98 -18.63 26.57
N HIS A 29 9.27 -18.34 26.82
CA HIS A 29 9.75 -18.02 28.18
C HIS A 29 11.16 -17.37 28.18
N ASP A 30 11.48 -16.76 29.33
CA ASP A 30 12.81 -16.46 29.89
C ASP A 30 13.84 -15.65 29.08
N LEU A 31 13.81 -14.33 29.31
CA LEU A 31 15.04 -13.53 29.40
C LEU A 31 15.73 -13.82 30.74
N GLN A 32 16.93 -14.42 30.73
CA GLN A 32 17.79 -14.44 31.91
C GLN A 32 19.26 -14.17 31.56
N ASP A 33 19.89 -13.38 32.44
CA ASP A 33 21.30 -13.00 32.56
C ASP A 33 22.27 -13.17 31.38
N ARG A 34 22.88 -12.02 31.03
CA ARG A 34 24.34 -11.90 31.19
C ARG A 34 24.79 -10.46 31.43
N GLN A 35 25.05 -10.14 32.70
CA GLN A 35 25.99 -9.07 33.02
C GLN A 35 27.41 -9.47 32.55
N SER A 36 28.10 -8.57 31.87
CA SER A 36 29.57 -8.59 31.82
C SER A 36 30.12 -7.17 31.71
N SER A 37 30.75 -6.69 32.78
CA SER A 37 31.25 -5.32 32.88
C SER A 37 32.46 -5.07 31.97
N ARG A 38 32.49 -3.91 31.30
CA ARG A 38 33.74 -3.20 30.99
C ARG A 38 33.63 -1.74 31.40
N LYS A 39 34.40 -1.35 32.41
CA LYS A 39 34.72 0.07 32.65
C LYS A 39 35.69 0.52 31.56
N LEU A 40 35.37 1.62 30.88
CA LEU A 40 36.35 2.45 30.18
C LEU A 40 36.22 3.87 30.75
N THR A 41 37.34 4.40 31.26
CA THR A 41 37.41 5.75 31.79
C THR A 41 37.70 6.73 30.65
N GLY A 42 36.65 7.27 30.05
CA GLY A 42 36.72 8.39 29.10
C GLY A 42 36.37 9.71 29.79
N ARG A 43 37.14 10.77 29.53
CA ARG A 43 36.88 12.13 30.00
C ARG A 43 36.50 12.96 28.78
N GLU A 44 35.21 13.05 28.47
CA GLU A 44 34.72 13.74 27.27
C GLU A 44 33.89 14.98 27.62
N ASN A 45 33.80 15.88 26.65
CA ASN A 45 33.28 17.24 26.83
C ASN A 45 31.75 17.29 26.81
N GLY A 46 31.18 18.31 27.43
CA GLY A 46 29.73 18.53 27.50
C GLY A 46 29.13 18.91 26.13
N HIS A 47 28.77 17.90 25.34
CA HIS A 47 27.82 18.05 24.25
C HIS A 47 26.40 17.75 24.76
N HIS A 48 25.49 18.71 24.61
CA HIS A 48 24.06 18.46 24.85
C HIS A 48 23.53 17.52 23.77
N PHE A 49 23.35 16.24 24.12
CA PHE A 49 22.64 15.29 23.27
C PHE A 49 21.14 15.61 23.28
N SER A 50 20.64 16.18 22.18
CA SER A 50 19.20 16.30 21.94
C SER A 50 18.54 14.92 21.95
N PRO A 51 17.46 14.70 22.72
CA PRO A 51 16.78 13.42 22.75
C PRO A 51 16.24 13.09 21.37
N THR A 52 16.40 11.85 20.92
CA THR A 52 15.98 11.42 19.59
C THR A 52 14.99 10.27 19.74
N VAL A 53 13.82 10.39 19.11
CA VAL A 53 12.81 9.33 19.00
C VAL A 53 12.76 8.84 17.56
N SER A 54 12.39 7.57 17.37
CA SER A 54 12.31 6.92 16.06
C SER A 54 10.92 6.28 15.90
N PRO A 55 9.88 7.04 15.52
CA PRO A 55 8.66 6.45 14.97
C PRO A 55 8.98 5.50 13.80
N ALA A 56 8.04 4.64 13.41
CA ALA A 56 8.23 3.55 12.44
C ALA A 56 8.46 4.01 10.98
N LEU A 57 8.77 5.29 10.78
CA LEU A 57 8.98 5.94 9.49
C LEU A 57 10.35 6.64 9.47
N CYS A 58 10.67 7.46 10.49
CA CYS A 58 11.76 8.45 10.44
C CYS A 58 12.31 8.78 11.85
N LYS A 59 13.32 9.69 11.95
CA LYS A 59 13.87 10.20 13.23
C LYS A 59 13.43 11.63 13.54
N VAL A 60 13.23 11.94 14.82
CA VAL A 60 12.93 13.30 15.32
C VAL A 60 13.82 13.62 16.52
N SER A 61 14.47 14.78 16.52
CA SER A 61 15.17 15.32 17.69
C SER A 61 14.28 16.30 18.46
N GLY A 62 14.06 16.03 19.74
CA GLY A 62 13.33 16.92 20.66
C GLY A 62 14.27 17.75 21.54
N THR A 63 13.71 18.34 22.60
CA THR A 63 14.43 19.00 23.71
C THR A 63 14.28 18.23 25.01
N VAL A 64 15.14 18.49 26.00
CA VAL A 64 14.87 18.14 27.41
C VAL A 64 14.53 19.42 28.15
N ARG A 65 13.39 19.44 28.84
CA ARG A 65 13.05 20.43 29.87
C ARG A 65 13.19 19.81 31.25
N GLN A 66 13.27 20.64 32.28
CA GLN A 66 13.41 20.21 33.67
C GLN A 66 12.40 20.97 34.54
N VAL A 67 11.41 20.23 35.06
CA VAL A 67 10.22 20.73 35.76
C VAL A 67 10.22 20.16 37.17
N ASP A 68 10.23 21.00 38.21
CA ASP A 68 10.43 20.61 39.63
C ASP A 68 11.55 19.55 39.87
N GLY A 69 12.61 19.65 39.06
CA GLY A 69 13.72 18.69 39.05
C GLY A 69 13.34 17.30 38.56
N VAL A 70 12.54 17.19 37.50
CA VAL A 70 12.26 15.98 36.70
C VAL A 70 12.53 16.30 35.23
N GLU A 71 13.23 15.40 34.52
CA GLU A 71 13.48 15.58 33.09
C GLU A 71 12.25 15.19 32.27
N VAL A 72 11.86 16.04 31.33
CA VAL A 72 10.79 15.77 30.35
C VAL A 72 11.39 15.91 28.96
N GLU A 73 11.30 14.86 28.14
CA GLU A 73 11.60 14.95 26.71
C GLU A 73 10.38 15.48 25.97
N ILE A 74 10.58 16.57 25.22
CA ILE A 74 9.53 17.24 24.45
C ILE A 74 9.90 17.19 22.97
N PHE A 75 8.99 16.65 22.15
CA PHE A 75 9.11 16.59 20.70
C PHE A 75 7.94 17.36 20.10
N TYR A 76 8.22 18.55 19.56
CA TYR A 76 7.25 19.37 18.86
C TYR A 76 7.20 19.02 17.37
N GLY A 77 6.10 19.38 16.69
CA GLY A 77 6.09 19.51 15.24
C GLY A 77 6.33 18.20 14.47
N ILE A 78 5.81 17.07 14.96
CA ILE A 78 5.88 15.79 14.22
C ILE A 78 4.72 15.75 13.22
N PRO A 79 4.96 15.76 11.89
CA PRO A 79 3.88 15.67 10.91
C PRO A 79 3.30 14.27 10.92
N TYR A 80 1.97 14.18 11.09
CA TYR A 80 1.25 12.91 10.94
C TYR A 80 0.55 12.81 9.58
N SER A 81 0.23 13.95 8.95
CA SER A 81 -0.35 14.07 7.61
C SER A 81 0.57 14.87 6.66
N HIS A 82 0.33 14.76 5.35
CA HIS A 82 0.72 15.81 4.40
C HIS A 82 0.11 17.17 4.80
N PRO A 83 0.79 18.30 4.52
CA PRO A 83 0.20 19.63 4.61
C PRO A 83 -1.03 19.77 3.69
N PRO A 84 -2.18 20.26 4.19
CA PRO A 84 -3.43 20.36 3.43
C PRO A 84 -3.45 21.61 2.51
N LEU A 85 -2.39 21.77 1.71
CA LEU A 85 -2.14 22.94 0.87
C LEU A 85 -2.57 22.70 -0.60
N GLY A 86 -2.92 23.78 -1.30
CA GLY A 86 -3.16 23.76 -2.74
C GLY A 86 -4.24 22.75 -3.16
N MET A 87 -3.84 21.69 -3.87
CA MET A 87 -4.78 20.65 -4.30
C MET A 87 -5.34 19.80 -3.14
N TYR A 88 -4.58 19.65 -2.05
CA TYR A 88 -4.98 18.90 -0.85
C TYR A 88 -5.88 19.71 0.10
N ARG A 89 -6.04 21.02 -0.14
CA ARG A 89 -6.90 21.90 0.63
C ARG A 89 -8.34 21.39 0.59
N PHE A 90 -9.01 21.39 1.75
CA PHE A 90 -10.33 20.79 1.99
C PHE A 90 -10.43 19.26 1.79
N GLY A 91 -9.38 18.60 1.29
CA GLY A 91 -9.32 17.15 1.12
C GLY A 91 -9.03 16.39 2.42
N LEU A 92 -9.13 15.05 2.36
CA LEU A 92 -8.80 14.18 3.47
C LEU A 92 -7.30 14.21 3.80
N SER A 93 -6.98 13.99 5.08
CA SER A 93 -5.62 13.78 5.58
C SER A 93 -4.98 12.55 4.92
N SER A 94 -3.68 12.58 4.66
CA SER A 94 -2.97 11.50 3.97
C SER A 94 -1.56 11.28 4.56
N PRO A 95 -0.97 10.07 4.48
CA PRO A 95 0.27 9.74 5.20
C PRO A 95 1.40 10.73 4.90
N ALA A 96 1.99 11.34 5.92
CA ALA A 96 3.11 12.27 5.76
C ALA A 96 4.29 11.63 5.01
N THR A 97 4.91 12.38 4.10
CA THR A 97 6.09 11.94 3.33
C THR A 97 7.23 11.55 4.27
N PRO A 98 7.81 10.33 4.15
CA PRO A 98 8.97 9.95 4.96
C PRO A 98 10.19 10.85 4.69
N TRP A 99 10.76 11.41 5.75
CA TRP A 99 12.01 12.18 5.72
C TRP A 99 13.21 11.30 6.06
N SER A 100 14.34 11.51 5.35
CA SER A 100 15.59 10.74 5.51
C SER A 100 16.40 11.09 6.75
N ASP A 101 16.40 12.38 7.09
CA ASP A 101 17.29 12.96 8.10
C ASP A 101 16.62 13.01 9.49
N VAL A 102 17.20 13.75 10.43
CA VAL A 102 16.60 13.97 11.75
C VAL A 102 15.76 15.25 11.70
N LEU A 103 14.43 15.12 11.81
CA LEU A 103 13.52 16.27 11.88
C LEU A 103 13.75 17.04 13.18
N ASN A 104 13.85 18.37 13.07
CA ASN A 104 14.08 19.27 14.20
C ASN A 104 12.80 19.56 14.99
N GLY A 105 12.31 18.58 15.75
CA GLY A 105 11.19 18.71 16.68
C GLY A 105 11.48 19.51 17.95
N THR A 106 12.32 20.56 17.87
CA THR A 106 12.60 21.49 18.98
C THR A 106 11.79 22.79 18.91
N ILE A 107 11.03 22.99 17.82
CA ILE A 107 10.30 24.22 17.49
C ILE A 107 8.81 23.89 17.49
N LYS A 108 7.97 24.70 18.17
CA LYS A 108 6.51 24.55 18.13
C LYS A 108 6.00 24.70 16.68
N PRO A 109 5.12 23.81 16.18
CA PRO A 109 4.56 23.93 14.84
C PRO A 109 3.58 25.11 14.75
N PRO A 110 3.25 25.56 13.53
CA PRO A 110 2.18 26.54 13.30
C PRO A 110 0.83 26.11 13.86
N SER A 111 0.04 27.06 14.35
CA SER A 111 -1.37 26.81 14.71
C SER A 111 -2.23 26.71 13.45
N CYS A 112 -3.24 25.84 13.43
CA CYS A 112 -4.21 25.80 12.33
C CYS A 112 -5.00 27.11 12.22
N TRP A 113 -5.33 27.50 10.98
CA TRP A 113 -6.03 28.76 10.72
C TRP A 113 -7.34 28.94 11.49
N GLN A 114 -7.44 30.06 12.19
CA GLN A 114 -8.53 30.43 13.09
C GLN A 114 -8.58 31.96 13.28
N PRO A 115 -9.73 32.57 13.61
CA PRO A 115 -9.84 34.02 13.76
C PRO A 115 -9.13 34.54 15.02
N THR A 116 -8.26 35.52 14.85
CA THR A 116 -7.54 36.20 15.93
C THR A 116 -8.36 37.35 16.55
N GLY A 117 -7.90 37.87 17.69
CA GLY A 117 -8.36 39.15 18.26
C GLY A 117 -9.76 39.22 18.87
N GLN A 118 -10.54 38.12 18.89
CA GLN A 118 -11.86 38.09 19.52
C GLN A 118 -11.79 38.32 21.05
N PRO A 119 -12.87 38.85 21.69
CA PRO A 119 -12.86 39.11 23.14
C PRO A 119 -12.57 37.86 23.99
N ALA A 120 -13.14 36.70 23.65
CA ALA A 120 -12.90 35.43 24.34
C ALA A 120 -11.42 35.02 24.26
N THR A 121 -10.89 34.91 23.04
CA THR A 121 -9.50 34.51 22.79
C THR A 121 -8.48 35.44 23.45
N ARG A 122 -8.84 36.71 23.68
CA ARG A 122 -8.01 37.71 24.39
C ARG A 122 -8.01 37.58 25.92
N PHE A 123 -8.95 36.84 26.51
CA PHE A 123 -8.94 36.46 27.92
C PHE A 123 -8.43 35.03 28.11
N GLU A 124 -8.82 34.08 27.26
CA GLU A 124 -8.32 32.70 27.29
C GLU A 124 -6.79 32.65 27.07
N ASN A 125 -6.32 33.26 25.97
CA ASN A 125 -4.90 33.33 25.60
C ASN A 125 -4.22 34.62 26.11
N SER A 126 -4.54 35.08 27.33
CA SER A 126 -4.01 36.35 27.87
C SER A 126 -2.48 36.45 27.93
N ASP A 127 -1.80 35.31 27.87
CA ASP A 127 -0.35 35.16 27.98
C ASP A 127 0.35 34.96 26.61
N LEU A 128 -0.41 34.95 25.50
CA LEU A 128 0.09 34.78 24.13
C LEU A 128 -0.25 35.99 23.26
N THR A 129 0.70 36.44 22.45
CA THR A 129 0.47 37.47 21.42
C THR A 129 0.05 36.83 20.09
N GLU A 130 -0.40 37.67 19.16
CA GLU A 130 -0.75 37.24 17.79
C GLU A 130 0.48 36.69 17.04
N ASP A 131 1.68 37.20 17.34
CA ASP A 131 2.96 36.68 16.85
C ASP A 131 3.31 35.28 17.43
N ASP A 132 2.88 34.97 18.66
CA ASP A 132 3.19 33.68 19.32
C ASP A 132 2.38 32.49 18.75
N LEU A 133 1.24 32.75 18.11
CA LEU A 133 0.37 31.70 17.56
C LEU A 133 0.86 31.15 16.21
N ASN A 134 1.64 31.94 15.45
CA ASN A 134 2.25 31.58 14.16
C ASN A 134 1.32 30.75 13.25
N ILE A 135 0.28 31.39 12.70
CA ILE A 135 -0.88 30.68 12.15
C ILE A 135 -0.67 30.27 10.68
N SER A 136 -1.01 29.03 10.32
CA SER A 136 -0.83 28.47 8.97
C SER A 136 -1.94 27.47 8.59
N GLU A 137 -2.04 27.15 7.29
CA GLU A 137 -2.76 25.98 6.80
C GLU A 137 -1.90 24.70 6.87
N ASP A 138 -0.57 24.85 6.83
CA ASP A 138 0.38 23.77 7.17
C ASP A 138 0.47 23.64 8.69
N CYS A 139 -0.44 22.84 9.26
CA CYS A 139 -0.64 22.73 10.70
C CYS A 139 -0.90 21.30 11.22
N LEU A 140 -0.84 20.26 10.37
CA LEU A 140 -1.21 18.88 10.74
C LEU A 140 -0.07 18.13 11.46
N TYR A 141 0.26 18.66 12.63
CA TYR A 141 1.34 18.21 13.50
C TYR A 141 0.81 17.67 14.84
N LEU A 142 1.59 16.80 15.47
CA LEU A 142 1.42 16.39 16.86
C LEU A 142 2.68 16.69 17.69
N ASN A 143 2.48 16.86 18.99
CA ASN A 143 3.51 17.21 19.95
C ASN A 143 3.48 16.20 21.11
N ILE A 144 4.64 15.80 21.62
CA ILE A 144 4.79 14.70 22.58
C ILE A 144 5.64 15.13 23.76
N TRP A 145 5.17 14.87 24.97
CA TRP A 145 5.91 15.01 26.22
C TRP A 145 6.01 13.63 26.88
N ARG A 146 7.21 13.21 27.30
CA ARG A 146 7.41 11.95 28.06
C ARG A 146 8.46 12.11 29.17
N PRO A 147 8.37 11.36 30.27
CA PRO A 147 9.30 11.49 31.38
C PRO A 147 10.67 10.88 31.05
N LYS A 148 11.70 11.44 31.69
CA LYS A 148 13.11 11.03 31.63
C LYS A 148 13.71 11.06 33.03
N LYS A 149 14.77 10.27 33.24
CA LYS A 149 15.33 10.07 34.58
C LYS A 149 15.93 11.36 35.15
N ARG A 150 15.72 11.51 36.46
CA ARG A 150 15.65 12.77 37.21
C ARG A 150 16.98 13.54 37.37
N THR A 151 17.00 14.84 37.01
CA THR A 151 18.09 15.79 37.34
C THR A 151 17.56 17.24 37.58
N GLU A 152 18.34 18.32 37.41
CA GLU A 152 18.02 19.69 37.92
C GLU A 152 17.59 20.77 36.89
N ALA A 153 16.90 21.81 37.40
CA ALA A 153 15.88 22.65 36.73
C ALA A 153 16.29 23.68 35.64
N LYS A 154 15.37 23.94 34.67
CA LYS A 154 15.27 25.19 33.88
C LYS A 154 13.99 25.30 33.00
N ARG A 155 13.17 26.31 33.32
CA ARG A 155 12.04 26.97 32.58
C ARG A 155 11.06 26.07 31.80
N GLU A 156 9.79 26.17 32.18
CA GLU A 156 8.70 25.28 31.75
C GLU A 156 7.85 25.78 30.57
N GLU A 157 7.08 24.85 30.02
CA GLU A 157 6.09 25.00 28.95
C GLU A 157 4.84 24.16 29.32
N GLU A 158 3.67 24.51 28.80
CA GLU A 158 2.42 23.78 29.07
C GLU A 158 2.51 22.31 28.62
N GLY A 159 1.77 21.42 29.31
CA GLY A 159 1.87 19.97 29.12
C GLY A 159 3.07 19.30 29.82
N ALA A 160 4.17 20.02 30.05
CA ALA A 160 5.33 19.48 30.78
C ALA A 160 5.08 19.30 32.29
N GLY A 161 4.05 19.96 32.85
CA GLY A 161 3.66 19.83 34.26
C GLY A 161 3.17 18.42 34.60
N ILE A 162 2.07 17.98 34.00
CA ILE A 162 1.50 16.64 34.26
C ILE A 162 2.50 15.51 34.02
N VAL A 163 3.34 15.61 32.98
CA VAL A 163 4.38 14.61 32.67
C VAL A 163 5.59 14.63 33.63
N ALA A 164 5.75 15.69 34.43
CA ALA A 164 6.79 15.77 35.46
C ALA A 164 6.30 15.27 36.83
N PHE A 165 5.01 15.42 37.12
CA PHE A 165 4.41 14.97 38.39
C PHE A 165 3.83 13.56 38.33
N GLU A 166 3.44 13.07 37.15
CA GLU A 166 2.87 11.73 36.92
C GLU A 166 3.61 10.98 35.79
N ASP A 167 3.71 9.65 35.89
CA ASP A 167 4.42 8.80 34.91
C ASP A 167 3.56 8.50 33.66
N VAL A 168 3.33 9.53 32.84
CA VAL A 168 2.48 9.45 31.63
C VAL A 168 3.13 10.08 30.40
N ILE A 169 2.72 9.62 29.22
CA ILE A 169 3.06 10.26 27.93
C ILE A 169 1.87 11.13 27.52
N LEU A 170 2.06 12.45 27.53
CA LEU A 170 1.07 13.39 26.97
C LEU A 170 1.34 13.58 25.48
N VAL A 171 0.28 13.58 24.68
CA VAL A 171 0.33 13.95 23.27
C VAL A 171 -0.79 14.95 22.98
N THR A 172 -0.45 16.04 22.29
CA THR A 172 -1.44 16.96 21.70
C THR A 172 -1.42 16.87 20.19
N ILE A 173 -2.59 17.02 19.56
CA ILE A 173 -2.78 16.95 18.11
C ILE A 173 -3.42 18.24 17.61
N ALA A 174 -2.89 18.82 16.54
CA ALA A 174 -3.54 19.90 15.81
C ALA A 174 -4.38 19.30 14.66
N TYR A 175 -5.56 19.85 14.41
CA TYR A 175 -6.51 19.45 13.37
C TYR A 175 -7.16 20.67 12.75
N ARG A 176 -7.61 20.60 11.49
CA ARG A 176 -8.19 21.78 10.81
C ARG A 176 -9.47 22.28 11.49
N LEU A 177 -9.55 23.60 11.62
CA LEU A 177 -10.65 24.33 12.25
C LEU A 177 -11.49 25.11 11.22
N GLY A 178 -12.68 25.54 11.65
CA GLY A 178 -13.55 26.42 10.87
C GLY A 178 -13.81 25.94 9.44
N ALA A 179 -13.72 26.86 8.48
CA ALA A 179 -13.96 26.56 7.06
C ALA A 179 -13.05 25.46 6.51
N LEU A 180 -11.76 25.47 6.88
CA LEU A 180 -10.78 24.51 6.35
C LEU A 180 -11.01 23.07 6.83
N GLY A 181 -11.66 22.91 7.99
CA GLY A 181 -11.95 21.62 8.62
C GLY A 181 -13.38 21.11 8.43
N PHE A 182 -14.35 22.00 8.16
CA PHE A 182 -15.79 21.67 8.27
C PHE A 182 -16.69 22.24 7.16
N MET A 183 -16.15 22.85 6.10
CA MET A 183 -16.96 23.12 4.90
C MET A 183 -17.46 21.80 4.31
N PHE A 184 -18.66 21.82 3.73
CA PHE A 184 -19.32 20.66 3.11
C PHE A 184 -20.11 21.14 1.90
N VAL A 185 -20.12 20.35 0.83
CA VAL A 185 -20.97 20.54 -0.35
C VAL A 185 -21.33 19.15 -0.84
N GLU A 186 -22.62 18.84 -0.94
CA GLU A 186 -23.08 17.49 -1.27
C GLU A 186 -22.50 17.01 -2.61
N ASN A 187 -22.01 15.76 -2.64
CA ASN A 187 -21.29 15.12 -3.76
C ASN A 187 -20.02 15.83 -4.26
N GLN A 188 -19.56 16.91 -3.62
CA GLN A 188 -18.35 17.66 -4.04
C GLN A 188 -17.29 17.74 -2.93
N MET A 189 -17.69 18.10 -1.70
CA MET A 189 -16.79 18.26 -0.55
C MET A 189 -17.33 17.43 0.63
N GLN A 190 -16.57 16.42 1.04
CA GLN A 190 -17.01 15.38 2.00
C GLN A 190 -17.33 15.87 3.42
N GLY A 191 -16.89 17.08 3.79
CA GLY A 191 -17.02 17.58 5.15
C GLY A 191 -16.11 16.87 6.14
N ASN A 192 -16.25 17.23 7.42
CA ASN A 192 -15.58 16.59 8.56
C ASN A 192 -14.05 16.42 8.46
N ALA A 193 -13.36 17.18 7.61
CA ALA A 193 -11.92 17.07 7.40
C ALA A 193 -11.11 17.20 8.71
N GLY A 194 -11.58 18.03 9.66
CA GLY A 194 -11.01 18.12 11.01
C GLY A 194 -11.20 16.85 11.87
N ILE A 195 -12.25 16.06 11.65
CA ILE A 195 -12.45 14.75 12.30
C ILE A 195 -11.62 13.66 11.61
N PHE A 196 -11.43 13.74 10.29
CA PHE A 196 -10.46 12.90 9.58
C PHE A 196 -9.04 13.13 10.10
N ASP A 197 -8.63 14.38 10.28
CA ASP A 197 -7.34 14.76 10.86
C ASP A 197 -7.14 14.11 12.25
N GLN A 198 -8.14 14.19 13.13
CA GLN A 198 -8.12 13.55 14.45
C GLN A 198 -8.05 12.02 14.36
N THR A 199 -8.92 11.38 13.57
CA THR A 199 -8.91 9.92 13.35
C THR A 199 -7.56 9.45 12.81
N PHE A 200 -6.93 10.22 11.91
CA PHE A 200 -5.64 9.89 11.30
C PHE A 200 -4.47 10.05 12.29
N ALA A 201 -4.49 11.09 13.13
CA ALA A 201 -3.53 11.25 14.22
C ALA A 201 -3.63 10.11 15.25
N LEU A 202 -4.85 9.65 15.58
CA LEU A 202 -5.06 8.51 16.49
C LEU A 202 -4.52 7.19 15.92
N ASP A 203 -4.66 6.95 14.61
CA ASP A 203 -4.09 5.78 13.94
C ASP A 203 -2.54 5.87 13.89
N TRP A 204 -1.99 7.04 13.56
CA TRP A 204 -0.54 7.29 13.66
C TRP A 204 -0.02 6.99 15.08
N LEU A 205 -0.72 7.45 16.12
CA LEU A 205 -0.32 7.22 17.51
C LEU A 205 -0.39 5.75 17.89
N LYS A 206 -1.46 5.04 17.52
CA LYS A 206 -1.58 3.61 17.79
C LYS A 206 -0.49 2.80 17.11
N ARG A 207 -0.06 3.18 15.90
CA ARG A 207 1.05 2.55 15.18
C ARG A 207 2.42 2.84 15.82
N ASN A 208 2.58 3.99 16.48
CA ASN A 208 3.89 4.47 16.97
C ASN A 208 4.09 4.39 18.49
N ALA A 209 3.06 4.19 19.30
CA ALA A 209 3.13 4.33 20.77
C ALA A 209 4.30 3.54 21.42
N ARG A 210 4.60 2.32 20.96
CA ARG A 210 5.74 1.51 21.48
C ARG A 210 7.11 2.16 21.26
N ASN A 211 7.26 2.94 20.20
CA ASN A 211 8.49 3.70 19.91
C ASN A 211 8.57 4.99 20.75
N LEU A 212 7.43 5.50 21.20
CA LEU A 212 7.34 6.63 22.13
C LEU A 212 7.59 6.20 23.58
N GLY A 213 7.32 4.93 23.91
CA GLY A 213 7.44 4.34 25.25
C GLY A 213 6.11 3.92 25.88
N GLY A 214 4.98 4.14 25.18
CA GLY A 214 3.63 3.78 25.62
C GLY A 214 3.09 2.52 24.95
N GLU A 215 1.90 2.09 25.35
CA GLU A 215 1.28 0.84 24.89
C GLU A 215 0.09 1.10 23.93
N PRO A 216 0.11 0.64 22.66
CA PRO A 216 -0.99 0.78 21.69
C PRO A 216 -2.35 0.23 22.12
N SER A 217 -2.40 -0.63 23.13
CA SER A 217 -3.65 -1.13 23.71
C SER A 217 -4.20 -0.26 24.85
N ASP A 218 -3.45 0.74 25.32
CA ASP A 218 -3.92 1.69 26.33
C ASP A 218 -3.63 3.17 25.98
N ILE A 219 -4.44 3.69 25.07
CA ILE A 219 -4.49 5.11 24.70
C ILE A 219 -5.80 5.68 25.26
N THR A 220 -5.72 6.57 26.23
CA THR A 220 -6.89 7.33 26.72
C THR A 220 -7.00 8.62 25.92
N ILE A 221 -8.14 8.86 25.26
CA ILE A 221 -8.40 10.14 24.58
C ILE A 221 -9.11 11.11 25.54
N MET A 222 -8.73 12.37 25.47
CA MET A 222 -9.19 13.44 26.36
C MET A 222 -9.41 14.72 25.56
N GLY A 223 -10.38 15.53 25.98
CA GLY A 223 -10.66 16.81 25.37
C GLY A 223 -11.72 17.59 26.14
N GLU A 224 -11.63 18.91 26.06
CA GLU A 224 -12.54 19.88 26.65
C GLU A 224 -13.41 20.51 25.54
N GLY A 225 -14.65 20.93 25.86
CA GLY A 225 -15.51 21.69 24.94
C GLY A 225 -15.75 20.99 23.60
N ALA A 226 -15.31 21.60 22.50
CA ALA A 226 -15.37 21.00 21.16
C ALA A 226 -14.47 19.74 21.01
N GLY A 227 -13.39 19.65 21.78
CA GLY A 227 -12.59 18.44 21.95
C GLY A 227 -13.35 17.33 22.69
N ALA A 228 -14.16 17.66 23.70
CA ALA A 228 -15.02 16.69 24.38
C ALA A 228 -16.13 16.15 23.46
N ALA A 229 -16.70 17.01 22.61
CA ALA A 229 -17.59 16.58 21.54
C ALA A 229 -16.88 15.65 20.55
N SER A 230 -15.66 15.97 20.12
CA SER A 230 -14.81 15.11 19.28
C SER A 230 -14.50 13.75 19.92
N VAL A 231 -14.17 13.70 21.22
CA VAL A 231 -14.01 12.45 21.97
C VAL A 231 -15.31 11.63 21.98
N GLY A 232 -16.45 12.27 22.21
CA GLY A 232 -17.76 11.64 22.10
C GLY A 232 -18.07 11.12 20.70
N PHE A 233 -17.67 11.85 19.65
CA PHE A 233 -17.78 11.39 18.27
C PHE A 233 -16.90 10.17 17.99
N HIS A 234 -15.67 10.12 18.50
CA HIS A 234 -14.81 8.93 18.38
C HIS A 234 -15.32 7.71 19.15
N LEU A 235 -16.14 7.86 20.20
CA LEU A 235 -16.86 6.75 20.84
C LEU A 235 -17.96 6.16 19.96
N LEU A 236 -18.53 6.97 19.05
CA LEU A 236 -19.63 6.59 18.15
C LEU A 236 -19.15 6.14 16.76
N ALA A 237 -18.10 6.77 16.22
CA ALA A 237 -17.66 6.60 14.84
C ALA A 237 -17.05 5.21 14.58
N PRO A 238 -17.56 4.41 13.62
CA PRO A 238 -17.07 3.06 13.36
C PRO A 238 -15.58 2.95 13.04
N VAL A 239 -15.00 4.00 12.45
CA VAL A 239 -13.61 4.06 12.00
C VAL A 239 -12.61 4.34 13.13
N SER A 240 -12.95 5.19 14.11
CA SER A 240 -12.04 5.60 15.21
C SER A 240 -12.30 4.89 16.54
N ARG A 241 -13.49 4.30 16.75
CA ARG A 241 -13.90 3.62 18.01
C ARG A 241 -12.94 2.52 18.52
N ASN A 242 -12.08 2.00 17.65
CA ASN A 242 -11.09 0.96 17.94
C ASN A 242 -9.64 1.47 18.11
N LEU A 243 -9.39 2.77 17.99
CA LEU A 243 -8.03 3.34 18.05
C LEU A 243 -7.54 3.61 19.48
N PHE A 244 -8.45 3.70 20.45
CA PHE A 244 -8.19 4.06 21.84
C PHE A 244 -8.82 3.05 22.82
N SER A 245 -8.53 3.15 24.12
CA SER A 245 -9.04 2.26 25.19
C SER A 245 -10.16 2.93 25.99
N LYS A 246 -9.89 4.10 26.58
CA LYS A 246 -10.75 4.86 27.51
C LYS A 246 -10.97 6.29 26.98
N ALA A 247 -11.96 7.00 27.51
CA ALA A 247 -12.27 8.37 27.08
C ALA A 247 -12.55 9.32 28.26
N ILE A 248 -12.18 10.59 28.09
CA ILE A 248 -12.42 11.68 29.02
C ILE A 248 -13.07 12.83 28.24
N MET A 249 -14.22 13.30 28.70
CA MET A 249 -15.05 14.32 28.04
C MET A 249 -15.32 15.45 29.03
N GLN A 250 -14.68 16.59 28.85
CA GLN A 250 -14.75 17.71 29.80
C GLN A 250 -15.63 18.81 29.23
N SER A 251 -16.66 19.18 29.98
CA SER A 251 -17.46 20.38 29.69
C SER A 251 -18.11 20.39 28.30
N GLY A 252 -18.29 19.23 27.65
CA GLY A 252 -18.86 19.10 26.31
C GLY A 252 -19.39 17.71 25.96
N SER A 253 -20.16 17.61 24.87
CA SER A 253 -20.90 16.40 24.49
C SER A 253 -21.22 16.35 22.99
N PRO A 254 -21.20 15.17 22.34
CA PRO A 254 -21.64 15.00 20.95
C PRO A 254 -23.16 15.16 20.77
N LEU A 255 -23.91 15.35 21.87
CA LEU A 255 -25.34 15.67 21.89
C LEU A 255 -25.62 17.15 22.14
N ALA A 256 -24.59 18.01 22.23
CA ALA A 256 -24.77 19.44 22.44
C ALA A 256 -25.32 20.13 21.17
N PRO A 257 -26.21 21.13 21.29
CA PRO A 257 -26.93 21.71 20.15
C PRO A 257 -26.03 22.48 19.17
N TRP A 258 -24.78 22.74 19.53
CA TRP A 258 -23.74 23.35 18.68
C TRP A 258 -22.77 22.33 18.08
N ALA A 259 -22.73 21.09 18.58
CA ALA A 259 -21.68 20.12 18.26
C ALA A 259 -21.90 19.37 16.93
N PHE A 260 -23.11 19.40 16.38
CA PHE A 260 -23.47 18.69 15.16
C PHE A 260 -24.41 19.57 14.31
N MET A 261 -24.16 19.67 13.00
CA MET A 261 -24.91 20.49 12.06
C MET A 261 -25.68 19.63 11.05
N ASP A 262 -26.76 20.18 10.51
CA ASP A 262 -27.44 19.62 9.35
C ASP A 262 -26.60 19.78 8.07
N SER A 263 -26.48 18.73 7.27
CA SER A 263 -25.66 18.72 6.05
C SER A 263 -26.18 19.73 5.01
N GLY A 264 -27.49 19.93 4.89
CA GLY A 264 -28.09 20.93 4.00
C GLY A 264 -27.79 22.36 4.44
N LYS A 265 -27.89 22.66 5.75
CA LYS A 265 -27.47 23.95 6.31
C LYS A 265 -25.98 24.23 6.07
N ALA A 266 -25.10 23.24 6.27
CA ALA A 266 -23.67 23.38 5.99
C ALA A 266 -23.37 23.61 4.50
N SER A 267 -24.07 22.89 3.61
CA SER A 267 -23.94 23.05 2.15
C SER A 267 -24.38 24.44 1.68
N ASN A 268 -25.55 24.90 2.13
CA ASN A 268 -26.08 26.22 1.79
C ASN A 268 -25.14 27.36 2.23
N ARG A 269 -24.59 27.27 3.46
CA ARG A 269 -23.59 28.23 3.95
C ARG A 269 -22.31 28.20 3.12
N THR A 270 -21.81 27.02 2.77
CA THR A 270 -20.59 26.87 1.96
C THR A 270 -20.75 27.45 0.56
N VAL A 271 -21.89 27.20 -0.10
CA VAL A 271 -22.24 27.80 -1.40
C VAL A 271 -22.38 29.32 -1.29
N THR A 272 -23.10 29.82 -0.28
CA THR A 272 -23.28 31.28 -0.06
C THR A 272 -21.95 32.01 0.17
N VAL A 273 -21.02 31.41 0.93
CA VAL A 273 -19.67 31.99 1.12
C VAL A 273 -18.86 31.96 -0.17
N ALA A 274 -18.93 30.87 -0.95
CA ALA A 274 -18.25 30.77 -2.23
C ALA A 274 -18.71 31.87 -3.20
N GLU A 275 -20.03 32.06 -3.33
CA GLU A 275 -20.63 33.08 -4.20
C GLU A 275 -20.28 34.50 -3.75
N ASN A 276 -20.36 34.80 -2.44
CA ASN A 276 -19.95 36.09 -1.87
C ASN A 276 -18.46 36.42 -2.13
N LEU A 277 -17.60 35.39 -2.27
CA LEU A 277 -16.18 35.52 -2.57
C LEU A 277 -15.84 35.39 -4.06
N GLY A 278 -16.87 35.35 -4.93
CA GLY A 278 -16.73 35.37 -6.39
C GLY A 278 -16.58 33.99 -7.05
N CYS A 279 -16.70 32.89 -6.30
CA CYS A 279 -16.69 31.54 -6.85
C CYS A 279 -18.12 31.09 -7.15
N ASN A 280 -18.51 31.21 -8.43
CA ASN A 280 -19.84 30.87 -8.91
C ASN A 280 -20.11 29.35 -8.82
N SER A 281 -21.11 28.98 -8.03
CA SER A 281 -21.55 27.59 -7.81
C SER A 281 -22.13 26.91 -9.07
N SER A 282 -22.53 27.69 -10.08
CA SER A 282 -23.09 27.19 -11.35
C SER A 282 -22.06 26.91 -12.45
N GLU A 283 -20.76 27.07 -12.17
CA GLU A 283 -19.70 26.70 -13.11
C GLU A 283 -19.33 25.21 -13.03
N SER A 284 -18.45 24.76 -13.94
CA SER A 284 -17.92 23.39 -13.84
C SER A 284 -17.23 23.17 -12.50
N LEU A 285 -17.32 21.94 -11.97
CA LEU A 285 -16.66 21.55 -10.71
C LEU A 285 -15.19 21.98 -10.69
N MET A 286 -14.46 21.78 -11.79
CA MET A 286 -13.05 22.13 -11.88
C MET A 286 -12.82 23.65 -11.78
N THR A 287 -13.70 24.48 -12.36
CA THR A 287 -13.59 25.95 -12.27
C THR A 287 -13.90 26.43 -10.85
N PHE A 288 -15.00 25.94 -10.26
CA PHE A 288 -15.40 26.23 -8.88
C PHE A 288 -14.28 25.84 -7.90
N TRP A 289 -13.71 24.65 -8.04
CA TRP A 289 -12.61 24.17 -7.19
C TRP A 289 -11.32 24.97 -7.34
N ASN A 290 -10.99 25.40 -8.55
CA ASN A 290 -9.82 26.26 -8.77
C ASN A 290 -10.02 27.65 -8.16
N CYS A 291 -11.23 28.20 -8.20
CA CYS A 291 -11.58 29.44 -7.50
C CYS A 291 -11.53 29.28 -5.98
N MET A 292 -12.16 28.24 -5.42
CA MET A 292 -12.16 27.98 -3.96
C MET A 292 -10.75 27.75 -3.38
N ARG A 293 -9.79 27.34 -4.21
CA ARG A 293 -8.37 27.19 -3.84
C ARG A 293 -7.57 28.51 -3.84
N THR A 294 -7.99 29.56 -4.54
CA THR A 294 -7.26 30.86 -4.56
C THR A 294 -7.67 31.82 -3.44
N ILE A 295 -8.85 31.64 -2.86
CA ILE A 295 -9.34 32.43 -1.72
C ILE A 295 -8.43 32.25 -0.49
N SER A 296 -8.08 33.33 0.23
CA SER A 296 -7.31 33.24 1.48
C SER A 296 -8.12 32.61 2.63
N ALA A 297 -7.46 31.92 3.55
CA ALA A 297 -8.14 31.36 4.72
C ALA A 297 -8.78 32.44 5.61
N GLU A 298 -8.21 33.66 5.61
CA GLU A 298 -8.77 34.87 6.22
C GLU A 298 -10.13 35.27 5.60
N ASN A 299 -10.23 35.29 4.26
CA ASN A 299 -11.48 35.63 3.56
C ASN A 299 -12.58 34.61 3.85
N PHE A 300 -12.27 33.30 3.81
CA PHE A 300 -13.22 32.28 4.24
C PHE A 300 -13.67 32.50 5.70
N THR A 301 -12.72 32.68 6.61
CA THR A 301 -13.02 32.82 8.05
C THR A 301 -13.90 34.05 8.33
N SER A 302 -13.60 35.18 7.71
CA SER A 302 -14.34 36.44 7.89
C SER A 302 -15.73 36.43 7.27
N GLU A 303 -15.95 35.73 6.15
CA GLU A 303 -17.30 35.52 5.61
C GLU A 303 -18.11 34.52 6.45
N PHE A 304 -17.54 33.38 6.85
CA PHE A 304 -18.25 32.41 7.69
C PHE A 304 -18.65 33.01 9.05
N MET A 305 -17.83 33.89 9.64
CA MET A 305 -18.16 34.59 10.89
C MET A 305 -19.35 35.56 10.77
N LYS A 306 -19.89 35.84 9.58
CA LYS A 306 -21.14 36.60 9.39
C LYS A 306 -22.40 35.76 9.65
N PHE A 307 -22.30 34.43 9.62
CA PHE A 307 -23.44 33.55 9.90
C PHE A 307 -23.69 33.45 11.40
N LYS A 308 -24.73 34.14 11.86
CA LYS A 308 -25.22 34.12 13.23
C LYS A 308 -26.74 34.19 13.24
N GLU A 309 -27.38 33.04 13.01
CA GLU A 309 -28.84 32.90 12.99
C GLU A 309 -29.44 32.96 14.40
N SER A 310 -28.68 32.54 15.41
CA SER A 310 -29.06 32.61 16.83
C SER A 310 -27.85 32.90 17.73
N TRP A 311 -28.09 33.06 19.03
CA TRP A 311 -27.06 33.26 20.05
C TRP A 311 -26.14 32.02 20.26
N ASN A 312 -26.60 30.82 19.90
CA ASN A 312 -25.88 29.53 20.08
C ASN A 312 -25.49 28.83 18.76
N ASP A 313 -25.71 29.49 17.63
CA ASP A 313 -25.32 29.03 16.29
C ASP A 313 -23.78 29.14 16.10
N LEU A 314 -23.17 28.08 15.56
CA LEU A 314 -21.78 28.10 15.08
C LEU A 314 -21.77 28.23 13.55
N PRO A 315 -20.76 28.87 12.92
CA PRO A 315 -20.68 28.99 11.46
C PRO A 315 -20.70 27.65 10.72
N LEU A 316 -19.91 26.68 11.21
CA LEU A 316 -19.82 25.30 10.72
C LEU A 316 -19.53 24.37 11.92
N ALA A 317 -19.98 23.12 11.82
CA ALA A 317 -19.74 22.05 12.78
C ALA A 317 -19.83 20.68 12.06
N PRO A 318 -19.45 19.55 12.68
CA PRO A 318 -19.55 18.21 12.06
C PRO A 318 -20.94 17.87 11.49
N ILE A 319 -20.96 17.20 10.33
CA ILE A 319 -22.16 16.83 9.55
C ILE A 319 -22.28 15.32 9.34
N ILE A 320 -23.39 14.83 8.77
CA ILE A 320 -23.53 13.43 8.34
C ILE A 320 -22.70 13.22 7.07
N ASP A 321 -21.53 12.61 7.21
CA ASP A 321 -20.60 12.27 6.10
C ASP A 321 -20.76 10.83 5.58
N ASN A 322 -21.63 10.03 6.22
CA ASN A 322 -21.79 8.58 6.02
C ASN A 322 -20.53 7.72 6.27
N TRP A 323 -19.41 8.31 6.69
CA TRP A 323 -18.12 7.65 6.92
C TRP A 323 -17.76 7.57 8.41
N HIS A 324 -17.62 8.71 9.09
CA HIS A 324 -17.61 8.76 10.55
C HIS A 324 -19.03 8.64 11.10
N PHE A 325 -19.97 9.37 10.52
CA PHE A 325 -21.32 9.57 11.04
C PHE A 325 -22.36 9.14 10.00
N LYS A 326 -22.86 7.91 10.18
CA LYS A 326 -23.98 7.34 9.39
C LYS A 326 -25.35 7.94 9.75
N ALA A 327 -25.41 8.73 10.83
CA ALA A 327 -26.61 9.41 11.33
C ALA A 327 -26.21 10.48 12.34
N HIS A 328 -27.15 11.36 12.72
CA HIS A 328 -27.00 12.26 13.87
C HIS A 328 -26.60 11.49 15.15
N ALA A 329 -25.72 12.08 15.97
CA ALA A 329 -25.09 11.43 17.11
C ALA A 329 -26.06 10.71 18.08
N ARG A 330 -27.24 11.30 18.35
CA ARG A 330 -28.29 10.65 19.17
C ARG A 330 -28.73 9.29 18.60
N LYS A 331 -28.92 9.19 17.28
CA LYS A 331 -29.28 7.93 16.60
C LYS A 331 -28.13 6.92 16.66
N MET A 332 -26.88 7.37 16.50
CA MET A 332 -25.70 6.49 16.61
C MET A 332 -25.54 5.93 18.03
N LEU A 333 -25.70 6.77 19.06
CA LEU A 333 -25.68 6.38 20.47
C LEU A 333 -26.83 5.42 20.82
N GLN A 334 -27.93 5.47 20.07
CA GLN A 334 -29.08 4.57 20.19
C GLN A 334 -28.97 3.28 19.34
N SER A 335 -27.86 3.09 18.62
CA SER A 335 -27.55 1.84 17.91
C SER A 335 -26.91 0.78 18.82
N ALA A 336 -26.50 -0.35 18.26
CA ALA A 336 -25.65 -1.35 18.92
C ALA A 336 -24.15 -1.20 18.55
N GLU A 337 -23.80 -0.22 17.70
CA GLU A 337 -22.51 -0.11 17.02
C GLU A 337 -21.58 0.98 17.62
N ILE A 338 -21.51 1.08 18.95
CA ILE A 338 -20.66 2.07 19.65
C ILE A 338 -19.51 1.39 20.41
N LYS A 339 -18.45 2.13 20.74
CA LYS A 339 -17.50 1.66 21.75
C LYS A 339 -18.17 1.67 23.12
N VAL A 340 -18.37 0.49 23.71
CA VAL A 340 -18.72 0.37 25.13
C VAL A 340 -17.43 0.27 25.94
N THR A 341 -17.11 1.31 26.71
CA THR A 341 -15.92 1.39 27.56
C THR A 341 -16.19 2.25 28.80
N LYS A 342 -15.13 2.59 29.53
CA LYS A 342 -15.13 3.53 30.65
C LYS A 342 -14.98 4.97 30.15
N VAL A 343 -15.81 5.87 30.65
CA VAL A 343 -15.80 7.30 30.30
C VAL A 343 -15.81 8.16 31.57
N LEU A 344 -14.91 9.13 31.67
CA LEU A 344 -14.95 10.18 32.67
C LEU A 344 -15.58 11.44 32.05
N VAL A 345 -16.63 11.96 32.67
CA VAL A 345 -17.29 13.19 32.23
C VAL A 345 -17.02 14.30 33.26
N GLY A 346 -16.51 15.42 32.79
CA GLY A 346 -16.27 16.65 33.57
C GLY A 346 -17.29 17.73 33.25
N LEU A 347 -17.53 18.63 34.20
CA LEU A 347 -18.39 19.81 34.06
C LEU A 347 -17.96 20.91 35.03
N ASP A 348 -17.92 22.16 34.58
CA ASP A 348 -17.56 23.29 35.46
C ASP A 348 -18.75 23.89 36.22
N LYS A 349 -18.45 24.63 37.30
CA LYS A 349 -19.48 25.26 38.14
C LYS A 349 -20.31 26.27 37.36
N ASN A 350 -19.68 27.08 36.52
CA ASN A 350 -20.25 28.25 35.83
C ASN A 350 -20.00 28.21 34.31
N GLU A 351 -20.13 27.03 33.69
CA GLU A 351 -20.08 26.78 32.23
C GLU A 351 -20.70 27.90 31.37
N GLY A 352 -21.85 28.43 31.77
CA GLY A 352 -22.59 29.36 30.94
C GLY A 352 -22.17 30.81 31.07
N ILE A 353 -21.36 31.17 32.08
CA ILE A 353 -21.18 32.58 32.45
C ILE A 353 -20.44 33.40 31.40
N GLU A 354 -19.50 32.78 30.66
CA GLU A 354 -18.75 33.47 29.62
C GLU A 354 -19.63 33.74 28.40
N LYS A 355 -20.24 32.71 27.81
CA LYS A 355 -21.17 32.85 26.68
C LYS A 355 -22.37 33.75 27.06
N ALA A 356 -22.84 33.70 28.31
CA ALA A 356 -23.83 34.64 28.83
C ALA A 356 -23.31 36.09 28.89
N ALA A 357 -22.02 36.31 29.19
CA ALA A 357 -21.41 37.63 29.16
C ALA A 357 -21.24 38.17 27.72
N LEU A 358 -20.78 37.32 26.81
CA LEU A 358 -20.52 37.62 25.41
C LEU A 358 -21.80 37.87 24.59
N GLU A 359 -22.91 37.21 24.91
CA GLU A 359 -24.17 37.40 24.18
C GLU A 359 -25.13 38.36 24.92
N PHE A 360 -25.42 38.09 26.19
CA PHE A 360 -26.53 38.75 26.91
C PHE A 360 -26.09 39.89 27.84
N MET A 361 -24.78 40.14 27.99
CA MET A 361 -24.26 41.22 28.85
C MET A 361 -23.27 42.16 28.15
N GLN A 362 -23.24 42.19 26.81
CA GLN A 362 -22.36 43.05 25.99
C GLN A 362 -22.32 44.53 26.42
N ASN A 363 -23.47 45.08 26.86
CA ASN A 363 -23.60 46.46 27.32
C ASN A 363 -23.01 46.74 28.72
N TYR A 364 -22.41 45.75 29.38
CA TYR A 364 -21.88 45.84 30.74
C TYR A 364 -20.36 45.58 30.76
N ASN A 365 -19.61 46.39 31.52
CA ASN A 365 -18.18 46.18 31.69
C ASN A 365 -17.91 44.92 32.56
N ILE A 366 -17.57 43.81 31.89
CA ILE A 366 -17.33 42.48 32.49
C ILE A 366 -16.21 42.45 33.55
N GLN A 367 -15.34 43.46 33.63
CA GLN A 367 -14.35 43.58 34.71
C GLN A 367 -14.98 43.78 36.10
N LYS A 368 -16.30 44.00 36.20
CA LYS A 368 -17.07 44.11 37.45
C LYS A 368 -18.41 43.37 37.29
N LYS A 369 -18.82 42.56 38.27
CA LYS A 369 -20.07 41.76 38.20
C LYS A 369 -21.26 42.61 37.74
N PRO A 370 -21.87 42.32 36.57
CA PRO A 370 -23.00 43.07 36.05
C PRO A 370 -24.16 43.13 37.04
N LYS A 371 -24.84 44.28 37.06
CA LYS A 371 -26.06 44.47 37.86
C LYS A 371 -27.24 44.55 36.91
N LEU A 372 -27.73 43.38 36.48
CA LEU A 372 -28.89 43.19 35.62
C LEU A 372 -30.19 43.68 36.30
N LYS A 373 -30.33 45.00 36.42
CA LYS A 373 -31.45 45.66 37.12
C LYS A 373 -32.75 45.54 36.34
N ASN A 374 -32.67 45.68 35.03
CA ASN A 374 -33.82 45.62 34.13
C ASN A 374 -34.47 44.23 34.20
N ARG A 375 -35.77 44.19 34.51
CA ARG A 375 -36.55 42.95 34.60
C ARG A 375 -37.07 42.48 33.24
N LYS A 376 -37.17 43.38 32.25
CA LYS A 376 -37.66 43.03 30.91
C LYS A 376 -36.54 42.37 30.11
N GLU A 377 -35.43 43.07 29.92
CA GLU A 377 -34.16 42.58 29.34
C GLU A 377 -33.76 41.19 29.86
N PHE A 378 -33.67 41.00 31.18
CA PHE A 378 -33.37 39.68 31.76
C PHE A 378 -34.44 38.60 31.51
N ARG A 379 -35.71 38.95 31.34
CA ARG A 379 -36.75 38.00 30.90
C ARG A 379 -36.55 37.66 29.43
N ASP A 380 -36.33 38.67 28.61
CA ASP A 380 -36.23 38.57 27.16
C ASP A 380 -35.02 37.68 26.79
N SER A 381 -33.86 37.81 27.46
CA SER A 381 -32.72 36.88 27.30
C SER A 381 -33.05 35.42 27.65
N ILE A 382 -33.85 35.17 28.70
CA ILE A 382 -34.29 33.81 29.06
C ILE A 382 -35.31 33.24 28.04
N LEU A 383 -36.02 34.10 27.32
CA LEU A 383 -36.91 33.72 26.20
C LEU A 383 -36.14 33.50 24.89
N GLU A 384 -35.02 34.18 24.71
CA GLU A 384 -34.08 34.04 23.58
C GLU A 384 -33.26 32.75 23.68
N ILE A 385 -32.79 32.41 24.89
CA ILE A 385 -32.18 31.10 25.23
C ILE A 385 -33.11 29.92 24.89
N ALA A 386 -34.42 30.16 24.81
CA ALA A 386 -35.46 29.16 24.52
C ALA A 386 -35.83 29.01 23.03
N ASP A 387 -35.14 29.72 22.11
CA ASP A 387 -35.17 29.52 20.66
C ASP A 387 -36.58 29.34 20.04
N GLY A 388 -37.46 30.33 20.22
CA GLY A 388 -38.73 30.45 19.49
C GLY A 388 -39.94 29.63 20.00
N TYR A 389 -39.76 28.57 20.79
CA TYR A 389 -40.88 27.69 21.19
C TYR A 389 -41.66 28.22 22.40
N GLU A 390 -42.87 28.74 22.18
CA GLU A 390 -43.69 29.40 23.22
C GLU A 390 -44.02 28.51 24.45
N TYR A 391 -44.21 27.20 24.24
CA TYR A 391 -44.43 26.22 25.32
C TYR A 391 -43.16 26.02 26.17
N LEU A 392 -41.99 25.96 25.52
CA LEU A 392 -40.72 25.84 26.21
C LEU A 392 -40.41 27.13 26.98
N GLN A 393 -40.59 28.29 26.35
CA GLN A 393 -40.45 29.62 26.97
C GLN A 393 -41.24 29.75 28.28
N LYS A 394 -42.51 29.33 28.30
CA LYS A 394 -43.35 29.30 29.51
C LYS A 394 -42.78 28.34 30.57
N SER A 395 -42.28 27.18 30.14
CA SER A 395 -41.76 26.12 31.02
C SER A 395 -40.38 26.45 31.62
N LEU A 396 -39.48 27.07 30.85
CA LEU A 396 -38.16 27.53 31.26
C LEU A 396 -38.27 28.67 32.27
N LEU A 397 -39.18 29.62 32.07
CA LEU A 397 -39.55 30.56 33.13
C LEU A 397 -40.04 29.80 34.39
N GLY A 398 -40.83 28.73 34.22
CA GLY A 398 -41.23 27.83 35.30
C GLY A 398 -40.09 27.12 36.07
N VAL A 399 -38.87 27.10 35.52
CA VAL A 399 -37.65 26.54 36.14
C VAL A 399 -36.70 27.64 36.65
N TYR A 400 -36.34 28.60 35.80
CA TYR A 400 -35.32 29.63 36.06
C TYR A 400 -35.89 30.92 36.69
N TRP A 401 -37.20 31.18 36.62
CA TRP A 401 -37.85 32.39 37.11
C TRP A 401 -38.67 32.20 38.42
N ARG A 402 -38.81 30.94 38.87
CA ARG A 402 -39.87 30.54 39.82
C ARG A 402 -39.80 31.20 41.21
N GLU A 403 -38.60 31.59 41.65
CA GLU A 403 -38.36 32.27 42.94
C GLU A 403 -37.72 33.64 42.70
N GLN A 404 -38.51 34.65 42.31
CA GLN A 404 -38.02 35.98 41.92
C GLN A 404 -36.96 36.56 42.89
N PRO A 405 -35.68 36.64 42.49
CA PRO A 405 -34.69 37.30 43.31
C PRO A 405 -34.90 38.81 43.25
N ARG A 406 -35.14 39.43 44.42
CA ARG A 406 -34.99 40.89 44.57
C ARG A 406 -33.53 41.34 44.35
N ASN A 407 -32.59 40.42 44.55
CA ASN A 407 -31.15 40.58 44.32
C ASN A 407 -30.80 40.55 42.81
N THR A 408 -29.98 41.50 42.34
CA THR A 408 -29.47 41.51 40.95
C THR A 408 -28.43 40.43 40.68
N ASN A 409 -27.66 40.02 41.70
CA ASN A 409 -26.56 39.07 41.51
C ASN A 409 -27.06 37.69 41.08
N ALA A 410 -28.16 37.24 41.71
CA ALA A 410 -28.81 35.97 41.41
C ALA A 410 -29.34 35.88 39.97
N ARG A 411 -29.58 37.01 39.27
CA ARG A 411 -29.96 36.98 37.85
C ARG A 411 -28.80 36.60 36.95
N VAL A 412 -27.60 37.05 37.29
CA VAL A 412 -26.35 36.66 36.60
C VAL A 412 -26.09 35.16 36.80
N GLU A 413 -26.30 34.66 38.02
CA GLU A 413 -26.22 33.22 38.34
C GLU A 413 -27.32 32.39 37.63
N ILE A 414 -28.55 32.90 37.52
CA ILE A 414 -29.61 32.23 36.74
C ILE A 414 -29.28 32.18 35.25
N LEU A 415 -28.70 33.26 34.70
CA LEU A 415 -28.35 33.35 33.28
C LEU A 415 -27.20 32.39 32.91
N ASP A 416 -26.14 32.35 33.74
CA ASP A 416 -25.10 31.32 33.71
C ASP A 416 -25.71 29.91 33.74
N ASN A 417 -26.60 29.62 34.69
CA ASN A 417 -27.22 28.31 34.76
C ASN A 417 -28.11 27.99 33.54
N ALA A 418 -28.78 28.97 32.93
CA ALA A 418 -29.62 28.73 31.75
C ALA A 418 -28.78 28.43 30.49
N VAL A 419 -27.71 29.18 30.26
CA VAL A 419 -26.76 28.95 29.16
C VAL A 419 -25.94 27.68 29.40
N GLY A 420 -25.42 27.48 30.61
CA GLY A 420 -24.59 26.33 30.97
C GLY A 420 -25.36 25.00 30.95
N ASP A 421 -26.63 25.00 31.37
CA ASP A 421 -27.49 23.82 31.26
C ASP A 421 -27.75 23.44 29.81
N SER A 422 -28.10 24.42 28.95
CA SER A 422 -28.49 24.17 27.55
C SER A 422 -27.34 23.77 26.65
N LEU A 423 -26.16 24.40 26.78
CA LEU A 423 -25.02 24.15 25.89
C LEU A 423 -24.12 22.99 26.34
N TYR A 424 -24.05 22.71 27.65
CA TYR A 424 -23.01 21.85 28.22
C TYR A 424 -23.54 20.79 29.20
N LYS A 425 -24.10 21.21 30.35
CA LYS A 425 -24.39 20.30 31.48
C LYS A 425 -25.47 19.28 31.14
N CYS A 426 -26.58 19.69 30.52
CA CYS A 426 -27.65 18.77 30.17
C CYS A 426 -27.30 17.87 28.98
N PRO A 427 -26.66 18.35 27.89
CA PRO A 427 -26.09 17.48 26.86
C PRO A 427 -25.08 16.44 27.36
N ALA A 428 -24.26 16.76 28.37
CA ALA A 428 -23.34 15.81 28.99
C ALA A 428 -24.06 14.78 29.88
N LEU A 429 -25.07 15.20 30.64
CA LEU A 429 -25.93 14.31 31.45
C LEU A 429 -26.79 13.38 30.60
N ASP A 430 -27.30 13.86 29.47
CA ASP A 430 -28.02 13.08 28.46
C ASP A 430 -27.12 12.01 27.85
N PHE A 431 -25.91 12.38 27.42
CA PHE A 431 -24.90 11.42 26.95
C PHE A 431 -24.58 10.39 28.04
N ALA A 432 -24.38 10.81 29.30
CA ALA A 432 -24.15 9.89 30.41
C ALA A 432 -25.32 8.91 30.62
N HIS A 433 -26.57 9.38 30.50
CA HIS A 433 -27.76 8.53 30.57
C HIS A 433 -27.85 7.52 29.41
N GLU A 434 -27.79 7.98 28.16
CA GLU A 434 -27.93 7.12 26.97
C GLU A 434 -26.76 6.14 26.86
N TYR A 435 -25.52 6.57 27.12
CA TYR A 435 -24.34 5.70 27.09
C TYR A 435 -24.37 4.64 28.21
N THR A 436 -24.86 4.99 29.41
CA THR A 436 -25.07 4.02 30.50
C THR A 436 -26.17 3.00 30.15
N LYS A 437 -27.24 3.39 29.44
CA LYS A 437 -28.26 2.44 28.92
C LYS A 437 -27.67 1.43 27.93
N ARG A 438 -26.53 1.73 27.29
CA ARG A 438 -25.79 0.82 26.39
C ARG A 438 -24.74 -0.04 27.09
N GLY A 439 -24.68 -0.01 28.43
CA GLY A 439 -23.69 -0.72 29.23
C GLY A 439 -22.36 0.01 29.41
N GLY A 440 -22.25 1.26 28.95
CA GLY A 440 -21.08 2.11 29.16
C GLY A 440 -20.87 2.47 30.64
N GLN A 441 -19.61 2.53 31.07
CA GLN A 441 -19.25 2.80 32.47
C GLN A 441 -18.87 4.27 32.66
N VAL A 442 -19.84 5.10 33.03
CA VAL A 442 -19.64 6.54 33.20
C VAL A 442 -19.29 6.89 34.64
N TYR A 443 -18.31 7.78 34.81
CA TYR A 443 -18.08 8.53 36.05
C TYR A 443 -18.29 10.02 35.76
N LEU A 444 -18.97 10.74 36.64
CA LEU A 444 -19.28 12.16 36.45
C LEU A 444 -18.69 12.98 37.61
N TYR A 445 -17.99 14.07 37.29
CA TYR A 445 -17.57 15.06 38.28
C TYR A 445 -18.11 16.46 37.95
N SER A 446 -17.98 17.38 38.91
CA SER A 446 -18.02 18.81 38.64
C SER A 446 -17.02 19.56 39.50
N LEU A 447 -16.25 20.46 38.91
CA LEU A 447 -15.25 21.29 39.60
C LEU A 447 -15.92 22.56 40.14
N GLU A 448 -15.68 22.83 41.43
CA GLU A 448 -16.45 23.83 42.20
C GLU A 448 -15.64 25.06 42.61
N ASP A 449 -14.32 25.01 42.52
CA ASP A 449 -13.40 26.10 42.90
C ASP A 449 -12.44 26.44 41.76
N SER A 450 -12.18 27.73 41.57
CA SER A 450 -11.30 28.26 40.53
C SER A 450 -9.97 28.71 41.12
N ILE A 451 -8.91 28.70 40.31
CA ILE A 451 -7.53 29.01 40.71
C ILE A 451 -7.19 30.49 40.53
N SER A 452 -6.25 31.02 41.32
CA SER A 452 -5.81 32.42 41.27
C SER A 452 -5.14 32.87 39.95
N THR A 453 -4.88 31.94 39.02
CA THR A 453 -4.32 32.13 37.67
C THR A 453 -5.34 31.88 36.54
N ASN A 454 -6.63 31.72 36.88
CA ASN A 454 -7.70 31.85 35.89
C ASN A 454 -7.75 33.34 35.44
N PRO A 455 -7.72 33.62 34.12
CA PRO A 455 -7.67 34.99 33.59
C PRO A 455 -9.00 35.77 33.77
N TRP A 456 -10.11 35.08 34.02
CA TRP A 456 -11.42 35.69 34.16
C TRP A 456 -11.59 36.40 35.52
N PRO A 457 -12.31 37.54 35.56
CA PRO A 457 -12.64 38.22 36.81
C PRO A 457 -13.29 37.30 37.84
N LYS A 458 -12.76 37.26 39.07
CA LYS A 458 -13.15 36.36 40.19
C LYS A 458 -14.66 36.29 40.54
N TRP A 459 -15.49 37.16 39.96
CA TRP A 459 -16.94 37.13 40.14
C TRP A 459 -17.64 36.11 39.22
N MET A 460 -16.99 35.67 38.13
CA MET A 460 -17.49 34.69 37.16
C MET A 460 -17.44 33.26 37.72
N GLY A 461 -16.53 32.99 38.66
CA GLY A 461 -16.45 31.72 39.38
C GLY A 461 -15.56 30.70 38.67
N VAL A 462 -16.11 29.52 38.36
CA VAL A 462 -15.43 28.47 37.60
C VAL A 462 -16.02 28.48 36.19
N THR A 463 -15.44 29.32 35.33
CA THR A 463 -15.81 29.45 33.91
C THR A 463 -15.55 28.16 33.16
N HIS A 464 -16.17 27.97 31.99
CA HIS A 464 -15.78 26.96 31.01
C HIS A 464 -14.24 26.88 30.85
N GLY A 465 -13.69 25.68 30.64
CA GLY A 465 -12.25 25.42 30.55
C GLY A 465 -11.41 25.71 31.79
N SER A 466 -11.99 25.90 32.98
CA SER A 466 -11.18 26.19 34.19
C SER A 466 -10.35 25.00 34.65
N GLU A 467 -10.76 23.78 34.31
CA GLU A 467 -10.02 22.57 34.67
C GLU A 467 -8.71 22.42 33.88
N ILE A 468 -8.61 22.97 32.67
CA ILE A 468 -7.44 22.82 31.77
C ILE A 468 -6.13 23.27 32.45
N LYS A 469 -6.13 24.44 33.12
CA LYS A 469 -4.94 24.90 33.87
C LYS A 469 -4.69 24.06 35.13
N VAL A 470 -5.71 23.42 35.70
CA VAL A 470 -5.60 22.55 36.89
C VAL A 470 -4.98 21.20 36.55
N GLU A 471 -5.37 20.60 35.42
CA GLU A 471 -4.87 19.30 34.95
C GLU A 471 -3.48 19.34 34.33
N LEU A 472 -3.12 20.40 33.59
CA LEU A 472 -1.79 20.52 32.98
C LEU A 472 -0.67 20.80 34.00
N GLY A 473 -1.02 20.89 35.29
CA GLY A 473 -0.10 21.13 36.39
C GLY A 473 0.27 22.61 36.61
N VAL A 474 -0.43 23.57 36.00
CA VAL A 474 -0.03 24.99 36.01
C VAL A 474 0.11 25.56 37.44
N PRO A 475 -0.79 25.26 38.40
CA PRO A 475 -0.58 25.63 39.79
C PRO A 475 0.71 25.10 40.41
N MET A 476 1.12 23.88 40.07
CA MET A 476 2.30 23.22 40.66
C MET A 476 3.61 23.91 40.27
N LEU A 477 3.68 24.50 39.07
CA LEU A 477 4.89 25.12 38.52
C LEU A 477 5.54 26.16 39.47
N PRO A 478 6.89 26.24 39.51
CA PRO A 478 7.63 27.31 40.18
C PRO A 478 7.23 28.71 39.69
N ASN A 479 6.98 29.62 40.64
CA ASN A 479 6.55 31.01 40.40
C ASN A 479 5.14 31.17 39.77
N SER A 480 4.31 30.12 39.70
CA SER A 480 2.91 30.20 39.21
C SER A 480 2.04 31.24 39.92
N GLY A 481 2.41 31.70 41.12
CA GLY A 481 1.60 32.60 41.95
C GLY A 481 0.40 31.94 42.62
N ASN A 482 0.15 30.65 42.34
CA ASN A 482 -0.93 29.88 42.93
C ASN A 482 -0.70 29.53 44.41
N THR A 483 -1.78 29.44 45.17
CA THR A 483 -1.74 29.14 46.61
C THR A 483 -1.57 27.64 46.88
N ASN A 484 -1.05 27.27 48.06
CA ASN A 484 -0.83 25.86 48.41
C ASN A 484 -2.11 24.98 48.29
N PRO A 485 -3.32 25.45 48.65
CA PRO A 485 -4.56 24.70 48.37
C PRO A 485 -4.84 24.47 46.87
N GLU A 486 -4.50 25.43 45.99
CA GLU A 486 -4.65 25.30 44.54
C GLU A 486 -3.62 24.31 43.95
N LYS A 487 -2.40 24.28 44.51
CA LYS A 487 -1.38 23.26 44.20
C LYS A 487 -1.88 21.86 44.57
N VAL A 488 -2.43 21.68 45.78
CA VAL A 488 -3.00 20.39 46.23
C VAL A 488 -4.24 19.98 45.41
N LEU A 489 -5.06 20.92 44.94
CA LEU A 489 -6.14 20.66 43.99
C LEU A 489 -5.56 20.11 42.67
N SER A 490 -4.59 20.81 42.07
CA SER A 490 -3.95 20.41 40.81
C SER A 490 -3.27 19.04 40.89
N GLN A 491 -2.48 18.78 41.94
CA GLN A 491 -1.88 17.47 42.17
C GLN A 491 -2.95 16.36 42.20
N LYS A 492 -3.99 16.50 43.02
CA LYS A 492 -5.06 15.50 43.10
C LYS A 492 -5.88 15.36 41.81
N PHE A 493 -5.88 16.37 40.95
CA PHE A 493 -6.54 16.34 39.65
C PHE A 493 -5.71 15.57 38.61
N MET A 494 -4.38 15.70 38.66
CA MET A 494 -3.46 14.87 37.88
C MET A 494 -3.55 13.39 38.33
N GLU A 495 -3.49 13.12 39.64
CA GLU A 495 -3.74 11.78 40.23
C GLU A 495 -5.07 11.18 39.74
N LEU A 496 -6.13 11.99 39.68
CA LEU A 496 -7.47 11.63 39.20
C LEU A 496 -7.49 11.23 37.72
N LEU A 497 -6.87 12.02 36.85
CA LEU A 497 -6.82 11.76 35.42
C LEU A 497 -5.94 10.54 35.11
N VAL A 498 -4.79 10.41 35.79
CA VAL A 498 -3.85 9.30 35.56
C VAL A 498 -4.36 7.97 36.13
N SER A 499 -4.99 7.97 37.30
CA SER A 499 -5.68 6.77 37.80
C SER A 499 -6.84 6.31 36.90
N PHE A 500 -7.54 7.26 36.26
CA PHE A 500 -8.50 6.91 35.21
C PHE A 500 -7.79 6.43 33.93
N ALA A 501 -6.70 7.07 33.50
CA ALA A 501 -5.97 6.71 32.29
C ALA A 501 -5.31 5.32 32.38
N ASP A 502 -4.88 4.88 33.56
CA ASP A 502 -4.32 3.54 33.84
C ASP A 502 -5.40 2.45 33.95
N ASN A 503 -6.25 2.51 34.98
CA ASN A 503 -7.19 1.41 35.29
C ASN A 503 -8.66 1.78 35.04
N GLY A 504 -8.96 3.04 34.73
CA GLY A 504 -10.31 3.53 34.48
C GLY A 504 -11.17 3.64 35.73
N VAL A 505 -10.57 3.83 36.90
CA VAL A 505 -11.27 4.14 38.15
C VAL A 505 -10.73 5.48 38.68
N PRO A 506 -11.50 6.58 38.55
CA PRO A 506 -11.02 7.92 38.88
C PRO A 506 -10.83 8.07 40.40
N ASN A 507 -9.61 8.42 40.83
CA ASN A 507 -9.21 8.50 42.23
C ASN A 507 -8.60 9.87 42.58
N PHE A 508 -9.34 10.72 43.27
CA PHE A 508 -8.89 12.07 43.68
C PHE A 508 -8.30 12.03 45.09
N GLY A 509 -6.97 11.93 45.22
CA GLY A 509 -6.27 11.94 46.51
C GLY A 509 -6.77 10.91 47.51
N GLY A 510 -6.89 9.65 47.06
CA GLY A 510 -7.36 8.51 47.85
C GLY A 510 -8.88 8.31 47.88
N ARG A 511 -9.66 9.12 47.15
CA ARG A 511 -11.12 8.98 47.05
C ARG A 511 -11.57 8.65 45.62
N VAL A 512 -11.92 7.39 45.42
CA VAL A 512 -12.59 6.88 44.21
C VAL A 512 -13.96 7.51 44.01
N PHE A 513 -14.30 7.91 42.78
CA PHE A 513 -15.65 8.42 42.47
C PHE A 513 -16.65 7.27 42.31
N PRO A 514 -17.92 7.46 42.70
CA PRO A 514 -18.97 6.51 42.36
C PRO A 514 -19.21 6.50 40.85
N MET A 515 -19.43 5.30 40.30
CA MET A 515 -19.99 5.16 38.95
C MET A 515 -21.39 5.78 38.91
N PHE A 516 -21.70 6.43 37.79
CA PHE A 516 -23.02 6.98 37.49
C PHE A 516 -24.04 5.84 37.36
N ASP A 517 -25.26 6.05 37.84
CA ASP A 517 -26.34 5.07 37.70
C ASP A 517 -27.68 5.76 37.43
N LEU A 518 -28.53 5.11 36.64
CA LEU A 518 -29.77 5.67 36.10
C LEU A 518 -30.86 5.95 37.16
N VAL A 519 -30.64 5.59 38.43
CA VAL A 519 -31.63 5.76 39.53
C VAL A 519 -31.22 6.88 40.48
N ASN A 520 -29.92 6.98 40.78
CA ASN A 520 -29.37 7.91 41.76
C ASN A 520 -28.60 9.07 41.13
N GLU A 521 -28.14 8.94 39.87
CA GLU A 521 -27.35 9.93 39.13
C GLU A 521 -26.20 10.49 39.98
N LYS A 522 -25.39 9.57 40.52
CA LYS A 522 -24.27 9.92 41.41
C LYS A 522 -23.20 10.67 40.62
N TYR A 523 -22.65 11.72 41.22
CA TYR A 523 -21.52 12.46 40.68
C TYR A 523 -20.64 12.99 41.83
N THR A 524 -19.40 13.40 41.53
CA THR A 524 -18.48 13.96 42.52
C THR A 524 -18.30 15.46 42.32
N ARG A 525 -18.59 16.24 43.36
CA ARG A 525 -18.21 17.66 43.45
C ARG A 525 -16.77 17.75 43.94
N ILE A 526 -15.88 18.34 43.16
CA ILE A 526 -14.47 18.57 43.51
C ILE A 526 -14.35 20.00 44.04
N SER A 527 -14.05 20.16 45.33
CA SER A 527 -13.91 21.47 45.99
C SER A 527 -12.65 21.48 46.87
N GLY A 528 -11.71 22.37 46.54
CA GLY A 528 -10.37 22.41 47.10
C GLY A 528 -9.70 21.03 47.10
N ASN A 529 -9.40 20.49 48.28
CA ASN A 529 -8.80 19.16 48.45
C ASN A 529 -9.80 18.02 48.69
N GLN A 530 -11.11 18.29 48.55
CA GLN A 530 -12.21 17.36 48.86
C GLN A 530 -12.97 16.91 47.61
N ALA A 531 -13.24 15.61 47.54
CA ALA A 531 -14.21 15.01 46.64
C ALA A 531 -15.49 14.67 47.41
N ILE A 532 -16.63 15.25 47.03
CA ILE A 532 -17.92 15.13 47.73
C ILE A 532 -18.95 14.47 46.82
N THR A 533 -19.45 13.30 47.20
CA THR A 533 -20.50 12.60 46.43
C THR A 533 -21.84 13.32 46.53
N ALA A 534 -22.37 13.72 45.37
CA ALA A 534 -23.68 14.31 45.19
C ALA A 534 -24.55 13.45 44.24
N ARG A 535 -25.77 13.89 43.94
CA ARG A 535 -26.77 13.16 43.14
C ARG A 535 -27.62 14.11 42.30
N ARG A 536 -28.09 13.65 41.14
CA ARG A 536 -29.13 14.32 40.31
C ARG A 536 -28.78 15.77 39.94
N LEU A 537 -27.56 15.97 39.43
CA LEU A 537 -27.06 17.26 38.95
C LEU A 537 -28.06 17.90 37.98
N ARG A 538 -28.51 19.13 38.28
CA ARG A 538 -29.42 19.95 37.45
C ARG A 538 -30.74 19.29 37.00
N ARG A 539 -31.10 18.09 37.48
CA ARG A 539 -32.17 17.20 36.95
C ARG A 539 -33.42 17.91 36.40
N ARG A 540 -34.07 18.76 37.19
CA ARG A 540 -35.31 19.48 36.79
C ARG A 540 -35.16 20.38 35.57
N ALA A 541 -33.97 20.93 35.32
CA ALA A 541 -33.68 21.69 34.12
C ALA A 541 -33.41 20.75 32.95
N CYS A 542 -32.60 19.71 33.16
CA CYS A 542 -32.25 18.76 32.12
C CYS A 542 -33.44 17.91 31.64
N ASP A 543 -34.40 17.56 32.52
CA ASP A 543 -35.68 16.95 32.12
C ASP A 543 -36.43 17.80 31.08
N LEU A 544 -36.34 19.13 31.17
CA LEU A 544 -36.99 20.06 30.26
C LEU A 544 -36.17 20.28 28.97
N TRP A 545 -34.85 20.34 29.06
CA TRP A 545 -33.96 20.42 27.89
C TRP A 545 -33.92 19.12 27.07
N LEU A 546 -34.06 17.96 27.73
CA LEU A 546 -34.26 16.66 27.07
C LEU A 546 -35.56 16.64 26.26
N LEU A 547 -36.68 17.02 26.90
CA LEU A 547 -37.98 17.12 26.23
C LEU A 547 -37.94 18.15 25.09
N TYR A 548 -37.16 19.22 25.24
CA TYR A 548 -36.98 20.21 24.18
C TYR A 548 -36.35 19.59 22.93
N GLU A 549 -35.17 18.97 23.05
CA GLU A 549 -34.48 18.41 21.89
C GLU A 549 -35.22 17.21 21.29
N GLU A 550 -35.99 16.44 22.08
CA GLU A 550 -36.91 15.43 21.53
C GLU A 550 -38.07 16.03 20.71
N LEU A 551 -38.60 17.20 21.11
CA LEU A 551 -39.64 17.89 20.36
C LEU A 551 -39.05 18.59 19.11
N ARG A 552 -37.90 19.26 19.27
CA ARG A 552 -37.17 19.94 18.20
C ARG A 552 -36.82 18.95 17.07
N ALA A 553 -36.23 17.80 17.41
CA ALA A 553 -35.88 16.74 16.46
C ALA A 553 -37.08 16.01 15.80
N ARG A 554 -38.31 16.20 16.31
CA ARG A 554 -39.55 15.75 15.65
C ARG A 554 -40.18 16.82 14.76
N LEU A 555 -39.90 18.11 15.03
CA LEU A 555 -40.44 19.25 14.30
C LEU A 555 -39.52 19.73 13.17
N THR A 556 -38.21 19.46 13.24
CA THR A 556 -37.28 19.63 12.11
C THR A 556 -37.40 18.52 11.06
N ALA A 557 -38.24 17.51 11.28
CA ALA A 557 -38.52 16.42 10.35
C ALA A 557 -39.63 16.75 9.32
N THR A 558 -40.03 18.02 9.19
CA THR A 558 -41.03 18.48 8.20
C THR A 558 -40.43 19.51 7.25
N CYS A 559 -40.73 19.35 5.96
CA CYS A 559 -40.26 20.17 4.83
C CYS A 559 -40.58 21.68 4.93
N PRO A 560 -39.89 22.54 4.15
CA PRO A 560 -40.02 24.00 4.23
C PRO A 560 -41.43 24.53 3.91
N ALA A 561 -41.70 25.75 4.38
CA ALA A 561 -43.03 26.31 4.51
C ALA A 561 -43.79 26.49 3.18
N THR A 562 -44.94 25.82 3.06
CA THR A 562 -45.98 26.14 2.08
C THR A 562 -46.93 27.21 2.63
N THR A 563 -47.36 28.15 1.79
CA THR A 563 -48.22 29.28 2.21
C THR A 563 -49.62 28.82 2.60
N ILE A 564 -50.11 29.26 3.77
CA ILE A 564 -51.49 28.96 4.19
C ILE A 564 -52.49 29.71 3.30
N VAL A 565 -53.21 28.97 2.46
CA VAL A 565 -54.45 29.39 1.81
C VAL A 565 -55.57 28.48 2.32
N LYS A 566 -56.63 29.06 2.89
CA LYS A 566 -57.82 28.32 3.32
C LYS A 566 -58.68 27.90 2.12
N ARG A 567 -59.06 26.62 2.05
CA ARG A 567 -60.43 26.20 1.71
C ARG A 567 -60.76 24.79 2.23
N GLU A 568 -61.99 24.34 1.99
CA GLU A 568 -62.68 23.25 2.69
C GLU A 568 -63.11 22.12 1.71
N GLN A 569 -63.53 20.98 2.25
CA GLN A 569 -64.31 19.83 1.68
C GLN A 569 -63.58 18.46 1.50
N GLU A 570 -64.35 17.38 1.40
CA GLU A 570 -64.03 15.94 1.70
C GLU A 570 -64.13 15.04 0.41
N GLU A 571 -63.82 13.72 0.29
CA GLU A 571 -64.26 12.48 1.01
C GLU A 571 -63.24 11.26 0.94
N TRP A 572 -63.67 9.96 1.10
CA TRP A 572 -62.83 8.73 1.33
C TRP A 572 -63.52 7.37 0.96
N THR A 573 -62.80 6.20 0.90
CA THR A 573 -63.38 4.81 1.04
C THR A 573 -62.38 3.67 1.49
N LEU A 574 -62.87 2.60 2.18
CA LEU A 574 -62.11 1.47 2.80
C LEU A 574 -62.67 0.03 2.51
N ILE A 575 -62.57 -0.97 3.44
CA ILE A 575 -62.22 -2.39 3.10
C ILE A 575 -62.90 -3.57 3.89
N LEU A 576 -63.25 -4.72 3.25
CA LEU A 576 -62.80 -6.14 3.54
C LEU A 576 -63.59 -7.27 2.78
N TYR A 577 -62.93 -8.41 2.49
CA TYR A 577 -63.49 -9.70 1.98
C TYR A 577 -64.21 -9.71 0.60
N ARG A 578 -63.89 -8.78 -0.33
CA ARG A 578 -64.37 -8.63 -1.76
C ARG A 578 -65.63 -7.74 -1.90
N THR A 579 -66.12 -7.23 -3.05
CA THR A 579 -66.18 -7.59 -4.50
C THR A 579 -66.82 -6.37 -5.24
N ILE A 580 -66.65 -5.92 -6.52
CA ILE A 580 -65.82 -6.18 -7.73
C ILE A 580 -65.99 -4.99 -8.76
N ALA A 581 -64.96 -4.62 -9.56
CA ALA A 581 -64.97 -4.00 -10.93
C ALA A 581 -65.39 -2.52 -11.26
N THR A 582 -64.40 -1.73 -11.74
CA THR A 582 -64.36 -0.75 -12.88
C THR A 582 -65.24 0.50 -12.91
N ARG A 583 -64.72 1.65 -13.38
CA ARG A 583 -65.59 2.75 -13.86
C ARG A 583 -65.04 3.82 -14.83
N GLU A 584 -63.83 4.34 -14.62
CA GLU A 584 -63.44 5.76 -14.78
C GLU A 584 -63.62 6.58 -13.48
N GLN A 585 -62.52 7.23 -13.04
CA GLN A 585 -62.35 8.32 -12.03
C GLN A 585 -62.37 7.96 -10.50
N GLU A 586 -61.71 8.70 -9.58
CA GLU A 586 -60.44 9.50 -9.61
C GLU A 586 -59.91 9.78 -8.15
N GLU A 587 -60.17 8.89 -7.16
CA GLU A 587 -60.42 9.34 -5.76
C GLU A 587 -59.92 8.41 -4.60
N TRP A 588 -58.93 7.52 -4.77
CA TRP A 588 -58.49 6.48 -3.81
C TRP A 588 -59.46 5.27 -3.61
N THR A 589 -58.96 4.03 -3.43
CA THR A 589 -59.78 2.86 -2.97
C THR A 589 -58.96 1.69 -2.38
N HIS A 590 -59.55 0.68 -1.69
CA HIS A 590 -58.80 -0.43 -1.08
C HIS A 590 -59.61 -1.77 -0.94
N ALA A 591 -58.96 -2.95 -0.91
CA ALA A 591 -59.60 -4.28 -0.89
C ALA A 591 -58.77 -5.45 -0.26
N LEU A 592 -58.74 -5.59 1.07
CA LEU A 592 -58.20 -6.72 1.86
C LEU A 592 -59.14 -7.95 1.74
N TYR A 593 -58.58 -9.14 1.59
CA TYR A 593 -59.16 -10.35 0.99
C TYR A 593 -59.73 -10.25 -0.46
N GLY A 594 -59.99 -9.04 -0.98
CA GLY A 594 -59.54 -8.49 -2.28
C GLY A 594 -60.16 -8.86 -3.66
N THR A 595 -60.66 -7.84 -4.39
CA THR A 595 -61.04 -7.79 -5.84
C THR A 595 -61.48 -6.34 -6.20
N ILE A 596 -61.34 -5.73 -7.39
CA ILE A 596 -60.46 -5.87 -8.60
C ILE A 596 -60.86 -4.76 -9.62
N ALA A 597 -59.95 -4.31 -10.51
CA ALA A 597 -60.23 -3.68 -11.84
C ALA A 597 -60.97 -2.31 -11.87
N THR A 598 -60.94 -1.41 -12.89
CA THR A 598 -60.09 -1.08 -14.07
C THR A 598 -60.37 0.38 -14.47
N ARG A 599 -59.54 0.91 -15.40
CA ARG A 599 -59.92 1.74 -16.58
C ARG A 599 -61.13 2.66 -16.33
N GLU A 600 -60.91 3.93 -16.03
CA GLU A 600 -59.64 4.67 -15.83
C GLU A 600 -59.57 5.20 -14.39
N GLN A 601 -58.38 5.54 -13.88
CA GLN A 601 -58.27 6.22 -12.59
C GLN A 601 -56.90 6.89 -12.41
N GLU A 602 -56.92 8.01 -11.71
CA GLU A 602 -55.77 8.87 -11.40
C GLU A 602 -55.85 9.29 -9.92
N GLU A 603 -55.95 8.32 -9.01
CA GLU A 603 -55.27 8.31 -7.69
C GLU A 603 -55.54 6.99 -6.89
N CYS A 604 -54.47 6.41 -6.32
CA CYS A 604 -54.36 5.38 -5.26
C CYS A 604 -55.32 4.14 -5.22
N THR A 605 -54.82 2.89 -5.25
CA THR A 605 -55.64 1.70 -4.89
C THR A 605 -54.92 0.50 -4.23
N LEU A 606 -55.45 -0.17 -3.18
CA LEU A 606 -54.74 -1.28 -2.45
C LEU A 606 -55.52 -2.62 -2.38
N ALA A 607 -54.88 -3.81 -2.29
CA ALA A 607 -55.62 -5.11 -2.25
C ALA A 607 -54.94 -6.34 -1.54
N LEU A 608 -55.34 -6.67 -0.31
CA LEU A 608 -54.60 -7.57 0.63
C LEU A 608 -55.29 -8.96 0.84
N TYR A 609 -55.30 -9.81 -0.21
CA TYR A 609 -55.57 -11.27 -0.46
C TYR A 609 -56.55 -11.53 -1.64
N GLY A 610 -56.73 -10.68 -2.65
CA GLY A 610 -55.69 -9.97 -3.39
C GLY A 610 -55.94 -10.11 -4.90
N THR A 611 -55.64 -9.04 -5.64
CA THR A 611 -56.02 -8.79 -7.05
C THR A 611 -55.49 -7.43 -7.52
N ILE A 612 -55.41 -7.21 -8.84
CA ILE A 612 -55.82 -6.02 -9.63
C ILE A 612 -55.88 -6.48 -11.12
N ALA A 613 -56.59 -5.77 -12.02
CA ALA A 613 -56.69 -6.16 -13.45
C ALA A 613 -57.03 -4.99 -14.41
N THR A 614 -56.37 -3.81 -14.29
CA THR A 614 -56.77 -2.56 -14.97
C THR A 614 -56.48 -2.52 -16.48
N ARG A 615 -56.89 -1.42 -17.15
CA ARG A 615 -56.40 -1.07 -18.50
C ARG A 615 -55.58 0.22 -18.46
N GLU A 616 -56.18 1.37 -18.19
CA GLU A 616 -55.44 2.60 -17.87
C GLU A 616 -55.50 2.91 -16.37
N GLN A 617 -54.37 3.33 -15.83
CA GLN A 617 -54.16 4.01 -14.55
C GLN A 617 -53.04 5.05 -14.75
N LYS A 618 -52.98 6.06 -13.89
CA LYS A 618 -51.82 6.95 -13.85
C LYS A 618 -51.11 6.94 -12.51
N GLU A 619 -51.83 6.87 -11.39
CA GLU A 619 -51.22 6.89 -10.05
C GLU A 619 -51.42 5.59 -9.25
N TRP A 620 -50.83 5.57 -8.04
CA TRP A 620 -50.43 4.45 -7.19
C TRP A 620 -51.37 3.23 -7.09
N THR A 621 -50.83 1.99 -7.04
CA THR A 621 -51.63 0.78 -6.74
C THR A 621 -50.87 -0.33 -5.96
N PHE A 622 -51.51 -1.13 -5.09
CA PHE A 622 -50.84 -2.05 -4.14
C PHE A 622 -51.59 -3.39 -3.94
N ALA A 623 -50.91 -4.48 -3.55
CA ALA A 623 -51.52 -5.76 -3.17
C ALA A 623 -50.71 -6.65 -2.19
N LEU A 624 -51.36 -7.63 -1.58
CA LEU A 624 -50.77 -8.67 -0.72
C LEU A 624 -51.48 -9.99 -1.01
N TYR A 625 -50.75 -11.08 -1.21
CA TYR A 625 -51.27 -12.41 -1.59
C TYR A 625 -52.16 -12.40 -2.86
N GLY A 626 -51.91 -11.50 -3.80
CA GLY A 626 -52.79 -11.22 -4.94
C GLY A 626 -52.03 -10.97 -6.24
N THR A 627 -52.67 -11.31 -7.37
CA THR A 627 -52.11 -11.02 -8.70
C THR A 627 -52.64 -9.68 -9.21
N ILE A 628 -51.73 -8.77 -9.56
CA ILE A 628 -52.00 -7.50 -10.26
C ILE A 628 -51.82 -7.73 -11.77
N ALA A 629 -52.73 -7.21 -12.57
CA ALA A 629 -52.52 -7.01 -14.01
C ALA A 629 -52.94 -5.59 -14.42
N THR A 630 -52.27 -4.97 -15.37
CA THR A 630 -52.62 -3.67 -15.97
C THR A 630 -52.27 -3.67 -17.46
N ARG A 631 -52.70 -2.64 -18.21
CA ARG A 631 -52.21 -2.41 -19.57
C ARG A 631 -51.24 -1.23 -19.62
N GLU A 632 -51.68 -0.06 -19.20
CA GLU A 632 -50.95 1.21 -19.22
C GLU A 632 -51.02 1.82 -17.80
N GLN A 633 -49.85 2.10 -17.22
CA GLN A 633 -49.67 2.68 -15.88
C GLN A 633 -48.57 3.75 -15.97
N LYS A 634 -48.78 4.95 -15.42
CA LYS A 634 -47.71 5.96 -15.34
C LYS A 634 -46.81 5.72 -14.13
N GLU A 635 -47.32 5.99 -12.93
CA GLU A 635 -46.57 5.99 -11.68
C GLU A 635 -46.69 4.64 -10.94
N TRP A 636 -46.84 4.57 -9.61
CA TRP A 636 -46.26 3.45 -8.86
C TRP A 636 -47.17 2.19 -8.71
N THR A 637 -46.62 0.97 -8.69
CA THR A 637 -47.39 -0.26 -8.30
C THR A 637 -46.63 -1.28 -7.43
N PHE A 638 -47.26 -1.96 -6.45
CA PHE A 638 -46.54 -2.77 -5.43
C PHE A 638 -47.26 -4.06 -4.99
N ALA A 639 -46.63 -5.24 -4.95
CA ALA A 639 -47.24 -6.49 -4.46
C ALA A 639 -46.39 -7.30 -3.47
N LEU A 640 -46.82 -7.42 -2.21
CA LEU A 640 -46.00 -8.04 -1.14
C LEU A 640 -46.04 -9.58 -1.16
N TYR A 641 -47.05 -10.21 -1.80
CA TYR A 641 -47.07 -11.65 -2.13
C TYR A 641 -47.79 -11.89 -3.47
N ARG A 642 -47.19 -12.69 -4.38
CA ARG A 642 -47.63 -13.05 -5.77
C ARG A 642 -47.19 -12.07 -6.89
N THR A 643 -47.91 -12.03 -8.01
CA THR A 643 -47.42 -11.60 -9.34
C THR A 643 -47.98 -10.25 -9.76
N ILE A 644 -47.17 -9.42 -10.41
CA ILE A 644 -47.60 -8.24 -11.17
C ILE A 644 -47.38 -8.50 -12.66
N ALA A 645 -48.33 -8.10 -13.50
CA ALA A 645 -48.29 -8.27 -14.95
C ALA A 645 -48.76 -6.99 -15.68
N THR A 646 -47.83 -6.12 -16.07
CA THR A 646 -48.14 -4.88 -16.80
C THR A 646 -47.71 -4.98 -18.26
N ARG A 647 -48.21 -4.10 -19.13
CA ARG A 647 -47.77 -4.02 -20.53
C ARG A 647 -46.85 -2.81 -20.75
N GLU A 648 -47.32 -1.61 -20.42
CA GLU A 648 -46.60 -0.35 -20.55
C GLU A 648 -46.60 0.36 -19.17
N GLN A 649 -45.41 0.69 -18.67
CA GLN A 649 -45.16 1.30 -17.36
C GLN A 649 -44.14 2.43 -17.52
N GLU A 650 -44.43 3.63 -16.98
CA GLU A 650 -43.46 4.72 -17.02
C GLU A 650 -42.50 4.65 -15.82
N GLU A 651 -42.95 4.97 -14.61
CA GLU A 651 -42.06 5.10 -13.44
C GLU A 651 -41.85 3.80 -12.64
N TRP A 652 -42.56 3.54 -11.52
CA TRP A 652 -42.09 2.53 -10.53
C TRP A 652 -42.97 1.27 -10.39
N ASN A 653 -42.35 0.11 -10.13
CA ASN A 653 -43.06 -1.09 -9.63
C ASN A 653 -42.25 -1.86 -8.54
N PHE A 654 -42.90 -2.58 -7.61
CA PHE A 654 -42.19 -3.30 -6.52
C PHE A 654 -42.86 -4.59 -5.98
N ALA A 655 -42.09 -5.49 -5.35
CA ALA A 655 -42.62 -6.60 -4.55
C ALA A 655 -41.73 -7.01 -3.38
N LEU A 656 -42.30 -7.74 -2.42
CA LEU A 656 -41.54 -8.39 -1.34
C LEU A 656 -41.36 -9.89 -1.56
N TYR A 657 -42.41 -10.62 -1.96
CA TYR A 657 -42.38 -12.07 -2.27
C TYR A 657 -43.15 -12.36 -3.57
N GLY A 658 -42.50 -12.29 -4.75
CA GLY A 658 -43.29 -12.27 -5.98
C GLY A 658 -42.54 -12.29 -7.32
N THR A 659 -43.27 -11.89 -8.36
CA THR A 659 -42.78 -11.84 -9.75
C THR A 659 -43.34 -10.60 -10.46
N ILE A 660 -42.53 -9.82 -11.18
CA ILE A 660 -43.07 -9.02 -12.31
C ILE A 660 -42.96 -9.81 -13.60
N ALA A 661 -43.95 -9.61 -14.45
CA ALA A 661 -43.80 -9.58 -15.88
C ALA A 661 -44.18 -8.17 -16.38
N THR A 662 -43.23 -7.37 -16.83
CA THR A 662 -43.51 -6.13 -17.59
C THR A 662 -43.09 -6.34 -19.05
N ARG A 663 -43.63 -5.54 -19.97
CA ARG A 663 -43.20 -5.57 -21.38
C ARG A 663 -42.35 -4.36 -21.71
N GLU A 664 -42.87 -3.16 -21.53
CA GLU A 664 -42.15 -1.89 -21.75
C GLU A 664 -42.18 -1.11 -20.41
N GLN A 665 -41.01 -0.79 -19.90
CA GLN A 665 -40.77 -0.14 -18.61
C GLN A 665 -39.72 0.97 -18.82
N LYS A 666 -40.00 2.21 -18.42
CA LYS A 666 -39.00 3.28 -18.51
C LYS A 666 -38.04 3.23 -17.34
N GLU A 667 -38.51 3.56 -16.12
CA GLU A 667 -37.60 3.81 -15.00
C GLU A 667 -37.39 2.61 -14.04
N TRP A 668 -38.08 2.45 -12.89
CA TRP A 668 -37.60 1.60 -11.78
C TRP A 668 -38.41 0.31 -11.51
N THR A 669 -37.79 -0.80 -11.09
CA THR A 669 -38.56 -2.04 -10.75
C THR A 669 -37.96 -3.14 -9.82
N PHE A 670 -38.54 -3.37 -8.61
CA PHE A 670 -38.77 -4.72 -7.96
C PHE A 670 -37.92 -5.50 -6.89
N ALA A 671 -38.69 -6.35 -6.19
CA ALA A 671 -38.35 -7.62 -5.50
C ALA A 671 -37.35 -7.66 -4.32
N LEU A 672 -37.83 -7.77 -3.08
CA LEU A 672 -36.97 -8.24 -1.98
C LEU A 672 -36.63 -9.74 -2.10
N TYR A 673 -37.63 -10.60 -2.33
CA TYR A 673 -37.49 -12.02 -2.65
C TYR A 673 -38.35 -12.32 -3.89
N GLY A 674 -37.76 -12.72 -5.02
CA GLY A 674 -38.59 -12.93 -6.21
C GLY A 674 -37.90 -13.02 -7.55
N THR A 675 -38.72 -12.91 -8.60
CA THR A 675 -38.28 -12.93 -10.00
C THR A 675 -38.61 -11.61 -10.70
N ILE A 676 -37.65 -11.05 -11.42
CA ILE A 676 -37.89 -9.92 -12.31
C ILE A 676 -37.86 -10.44 -13.75
N ALA A 677 -38.93 -10.21 -14.51
CA ALA A 677 -38.98 -10.46 -15.94
C ALA A 677 -39.48 -9.21 -16.66
N THR A 678 -38.62 -8.58 -17.45
CA THR A 678 -38.93 -7.42 -18.29
C THR A 678 -38.49 -7.71 -19.72
N ARG A 679 -39.01 -6.96 -20.70
CA ARG A 679 -38.60 -7.13 -22.11
C ARG A 679 -37.76 -5.95 -22.58
N GLU A 680 -38.30 -4.74 -22.49
CA GLU A 680 -37.62 -3.49 -22.82
C GLU A 680 -37.64 -2.59 -21.56
N GLN A 681 -36.45 -2.17 -21.13
CA GLN A 681 -36.17 -1.49 -19.88
C GLN A 681 -35.22 -0.31 -20.16
N GLU A 682 -35.58 0.93 -19.83
CA GLU A 682 -34.69 2.08 -20.11
C GLU A 682 -33.68 2.29 -18.97
N GLU A 683 -34.13 2.57 -17.75
CA GLU A 683 -33.28 2.76 -16.57
C GLU A 683 -33.50 1.65 -15.49
N TRP A 684 -33.27 1.95 -14.21
CA TRP A 684 -32.75 0.99 -13.23
C TRP A 684 -33.60 -0.26 -12.96
N THR A 685 -32.91 -1.39 -12.77
CA THR A 685 -33.46 -2.54 -12.02
C THR A 685 -32.45 -3.21 -11.04
N PHE A 686 -32.84 -4.28 -10.35
CA PHE A 686 -33.09 -4.28 -8.88
C PHE A 686 -32.83 -5.66 -8.15
N ALA A 687 -33.78 -6.22 -7.37
CA ALA A 687 -33.87 -7.54 -6.71
C ALA A 687 -32.77 -8.11 -5.76
N LEU A 688 -33.07 -8.27 -4.46
CA LEU A 688 -32.08 -8.60 -3.41
C LEU A 688 -32.22 -9.95 -2.65
N TYR A 689 -32.90 -10.94 -3.25
CA TYR A 689 -32.85 -12.39 -2.98
C TYR A 689 -33.61 -13.07 -4.13
N GLY A 690 -33.07 -13.02 -5.36
CA GLY A 690 -33.91 -13.23 -6.55
C GLY A 690 -33.20 -13.52 -7.87
N THR A 691 -34.01 -13.75 -8.91
CA THR A 691 -33.57 -14.11 -10.27
C THR A 691 -34.18 -13.19 -11.29
N ILE A 692 -33.39 -12.84 -12.31
CA ILE A 692 -33.62 -11.64 -13.11
C ILE A 692 -33.46 -12.01 -14.58
N ALA A 693 -34.41 -11.59 -15.40
CA ALA A 693 -34.47 -11.87 -16.82
C ALA A 693 -34.95 -10.60 -17.55
N THR A 694 -34.01 -9.79 -18.04
CA THR A 694 -34.30 -8.67 -18.95
C THR A 694 -33.80 -9.01 -20.36
N ARG A 695 -34.40 -8.42 -21.40
CA ARG A 695 -33.99 -8.69 -22.78
C ARG A 695 -33.14 -7.54 -23.34
N GLU A 696 -33.68 -6.33 -23.33
CA GLU A 696 -32.99 -5.11 -23.76
C GLU A 696 -33.04 -4.12 -22.58
N GLN A 697 -31.87 -3.72 -22.08
CA GLN A 697 -31.73 -2.75 -21.02
C GLN A 697 -30.66 -1.71 -21.34
N LYS A 698 -30.96 -0.43 -21.14
CA LYS A 698 -29.96 0.63 -21.34
C LYS A 698 -29.13 0.79 -20.07
N GLU A 699 -29.72 1.26 -18.98
CA GLU A 699 -28.99 1.61 -17.76
C GLU A 699 -29.31 0.74 -16.52
N TRP A 700 -28.28 0.56 -15.69
CA TRP A 700 -28.29 0.13 -14.27
C TRP A 700 -29.01 -1.19 -13.88
N THR A 701 -28.24 -2.22 -13.51
CA THR A 701 -28.72 -3.62 -13.47
C THR A 701 -28.23 -4.47 -12.26
N PHE A 702 -28.99 -4.47 -11.15
CA PHE A 702 -29.31 -5.56 -10.17
C PHE A 702 -28.37 -6.18 -9.08
N ALA A 703 -29.00 -6.55 -7.95
CA ALA A 703 -28.83 -7.76 -7.11
C ALA A 703 -27.68 -7.99 -6.08
N LEU A 704 -28.06 -8.65 -4.98
CA LEU A 704 -27.19 -9.30 -3.98
C LEU A 704 -27.93 -10.56 -3.48
N TYR A 705 -27.26 -11.71 -3.36
CA TYR A 705 -27.89 -13.05 -3.24
C TYR A 705 -28.85 -13.37 -4.39
N GLY A 706 -28.39 -13.21 -5.63
CA GLY A 706 -29.23 -13.38 -6.81
C GLY A 706 -28.52 -13.84 -8.09
N THR A 707 -29.25 -13.84 -9.20
CA THR A 707 -28.73 -14.17 -10.54
C THR A 707 -29.30 -13.22 -11.58
N ILE A 708 -28.41 -12.52 -12.29
CA ILE A 708 -28.74 -11.69 -13.46
C ILE A 708 -28.64 -12.54 -14.71
N ALA A 709 -29.69 -12.50 -15.54
CA ALA A 709 -29.64 -12.88 -16.94
C ALA A 709 -30.15 -11.70 -17.79
N THR A 710 -29.26 -10.98 -18.47
CA THR A 710 -29.63 -9.99 -19.50
C THR A 710 -29.20 -10.50 -20.87
N ARG A 711 -29.77 -9.93 -21.94
CA ARG A 711 -29.34 -10.23 -23.31
C ARG A 711 -28.54 -9.08 -23.91
N GLU A 712 -29.13 -7.90 -24.03
CA GLU A 712 -28.48 -6.69 -24.52
C GLU A 712 -28.52 -5.64 -23.40
N GLN A 713 -27.34 -5.13 -23.01
CA GLN A 713 -27.14 -4.22 -21.89
C GLN A 713 -26.17 -3.09 -22.30
N GLU A 714 -26.60 -1.84 -22.21
CA GLU A 714 -25.73 -0.72 -22.61
C GLU A 714 -24.74 -0.37 -21.48
N GLU A 715 -25.21 0.10 -20.31
CA GLU A 715 -24.34 0.63 -19.25
C GLU A 715 -23.93 -0.40 -18.16
N TRP A 716 -24.48 -0.35 -16.92
CA TRP A 716 -23.81 -0.91 -15.71
C TRP A 716 -24.47 -2.16 -15.06
N THR A 717 -23.69 -3.20 -14.69
CA THR A 717 -24.18 -4.52 -14.19
C THR A 717 -23.29 -5.21 -13.12
N PHE A 718 -23.33 -4.69 -11.89
CA PHE A 718 -23.56 -5.33 -10.57
C PHE A 718 -23.62 -6.90 -10.43
N ALA A 719 -23.39 -7.44 -9.20
CA ALA A 719 -24.37 -8.30 -8.45
C ALA A 719 -23.86 -8.98 -7.13
N LEU A 720 -23.39 -8.25 -6.11
CA LEU A 720 -22.42 -8.64 -5.06
C LEU A 720 -22.67 -9.82 -4.05
N TYR A 721 -23.47 -10.84 -4.39
CA TYR A 721 -23.30 -12.26 -4.00
C TYR A 721 -24.15 -13.08 -4.99
N GLY A 722 -23.57 -13.76 -5.99
CA GLY A 722 -24.43 -14.32 -7.05
C GLY A 722 -23.77 -14.82 -8.33
N THR A 723 -24.42 -14.55 -9.46
CA THR A 723 -23.91 -14.81 -10.81
C THR A 723 -24.48 -13.80 -11.80
N ILE A 724 -23.63 -13.32 -12.70
CA ILE A 724 -23.99 -12.43 -13.81
C ILE A 724 -23.88 -13.24 -15.11
N ALA A 725 -24.93 -13.25 -15.93
CA ALA A 725 -24.94 -13.82 -17.26
C ALA A 725 -25.48 -12.79 -18.26
N THR A 726 -24.60 -12.12 -18.99
CA THR A 726 -24.99 -11.18 -20.06
C THR A 726 -24.55 -11.74 -21.41
N ARG A 727 -25.19 -11.31 -22.50
CA ARG A 727 -24.77 -11.67 -23.85
C ARG A 727 -23.96 -10.54 -24.48
N GLU A 728 -24.55 -9.38 -24.67
CA GLU A 728 -23.89 -8.20 -25.21
C GLU A 728 -23.94 -7.09 -24.14
N GLN A 729 -22.78 -6.64 -23.68
CA GLN A 729 -22.60 -5.54 -22.74
C GLN A 729 -21.69 -4.48 -23.36
N MET A 730 -22.06 -3.20 -23.30
CA MET A 730 -21.12 -2.13 -23.71
C MET A 730 -20.21 -1.75 -22.53
N VAL A 731 -20.74 -1.00 -21.56
CA VAL A 731 -19.90 -0.25 -20.61
C VAL A 731 -19.37 -1.13 -19.45
N TRP A 732 -20.04 -1.25 -18.29
CA TRP A 732 -19.38 -1.81 -17.07
C TRP A 732 -20.10 -2.98 -16.38
N THR A 733 -19.35 -4.04 -16.00
CA THR A 733 -19.85 -5.26 -15.34
C THR A 733 -19.04 -5.56 -14.06
N PHE A 734 -19.66 -5.79 -12.89
CA PHE A 734 -18.93 -5.71 -11.60
C PHE A 734 -19.32 -6.73 -10.51
N ALA A 735 -18.30 -7.34 -9.86
CA ALA A 735 -18.50 -8.60 -9.16
C ALA A 735 -17.61 -8.93 -7.93
N LEU A 736 -17.94 -9.92 -7.08
CA LEU A 736 -19.27 -10.37 -6.60
C LEU A 736 -19.25 -11.50 -5.56
N TYR A 737 -18.13 -12.17 -5.28
CA TYR A 737 -18.11 -13.48 -4.58
C TYR A 737 -18.88 -14.55 -5.37
N GLY A 738 -18.37 -14.88 -6.57
CA GLY A 738 -19.01 -15.77 -7.55
C GLY A 738 -18.59 -15.48 -9.00
N THR A 739 -19.50 -15.54 -9.97
CA THR A 739 -19.13 -15.63 -11.39
C THR A 739 -19.72 -14.54 -12.28
N ILE A 740 -18.89 -13.97 -13.16
CA ILE A 740 -19.32 -13.23 -14.35
C ILE A 740 -19.20 -14.14 -15.56
N ALA A 741 -20.25 -14.23 -16.37
CA ALA A 741 -20.24 -14.85 -17.69
C ALA A 741 -20.80 -13.84 -18.72
N THR A 742 -19.93 -13.22 -19.50
CA THR A 742 -20.35 -12.37 -20.63
C THR A 742 -19.98 -13.05 -21.95
N ARG A 743 -20.64 -12.67 -23.06
CA ARG A 743 -20.22 -13.13 -24.38
C ARG A 743 -19.44 -12.04 -25.13
N GLU A 744 -20.01 -10.87 -25.31
CA GLU A 744 -19.37 -9.72 -25.95
C GLU A 744 -19.41 -8.55 -24.95
N GLN A 745 -18.25 -8.02 -24.57
CA GLN A 745 -18.07 -6.86 -23.70
C GLN A 745 -17.17 -5.83 -24.40
N GLU A 746 -17.62 -4.58 -24.50
CA GLU A 746 -16.77 -3.49 -25.00
C GLU A 746 -15.77 -3.07 -23.91
N GLU A 747 -16.24 -2.37 -22.85
CA GLU A 747 -15.34 -1.69 -21.91
C GLU A 747 -14.91 -2.53 -20.70
N TRP A 748 -15.55 -2.43 -19.51
CA TRP A 748 -14.88 -2.84 -18.25
C TRP A 748 -15.58 -3.96 -17.47
N THR A 749 -14.81 -4.96 -17.01
CA THR A 749 -15.29 -6.13 -16.25
C THR A 749 -14.43 -6.41 -15.00
N PHE A 750 -15.01 -6.51 -13.80
CA PHE A 750 -14.23 -6.66 -12.55
C PHE A 750 -14.74 -7.73 -11.58
N ALA A 751 -13.88 -8.57 -10.99
CA ALA A 751 -14.25 -9.55 -9.95
C ALA A 751 -13.26 -9.63 -8.76
N LEU A 752 -13.65 -9.14 -7.58
CA LEU A 752 -12.76 -9.11 -6.40
C LEU A 752 -12.55 -10.46 -5.71
N TYR A 753 -13.52 -11.38 -5.82
CA TYR A 753 -13.39 -12.79 -5.42
C TYR A 753 -14.28 -13.60 -6.37
N GLY A 754 -13.71 -14.49 -7.18
CA GLY A 754 -14.52 -15.27 -8.12
C GLY A 754 -13.88 -15.67 -9.45
N THR A 755 -14.73 -15.75 -10.47
CA THR A 755 -14.34 -16.13 -11.84
C THR A 755 -14.95 -15.17 -12.85
N ILE A 756 -14.12 -14.67 -13.77
CA ILE A 756 -14.56 -13.94 -14.96
C ILE A 756 -14.44 -14.87 -16.15
N ALA A 757 -15.53 -15.07 -16.88
CA ALA A 757 -15.56 -15.85 -18.11
C ALA A 757 -16.17 -14.99 -19.24
N THR A 758 -15.33 -14.36 -20.04
CA THR A 758 -15.76 -13.58 -21.22
C THR A 758 -15.42 -14.34 -22.50
N ARG A 759 -16.13 -14.06 -23.60
CA ARG A 759 -15.72 -14.58 -24.91
C ARG A 759 -14.95 -13.53 -25.70
N GLU A 760 -15.54 -12.39 -25.99
CA GLU A 760 -14.92 -11.25 -26.68
C GLU A 760 -14.98 -10.05 -25.74
N GLN A 761 -13.82 -9.45 -25.45
CA GLN A 761 -13.63 -8.37 -24.49
C GLN A 761 -12.66 -7.35 -25.10
N LYS A 762 -13.05 -6.09 -25.28
CA LYS A 762 -12.13 -5.10 -25.86
C LYS A 762 -11.18 -4.55 -24.82
N GLU A 763 -11.67 -3.69 -23.93
CA GLU A 763 -10.78 -2.92 -23.06
C GLU A 763 -10.39 -3.66 -21.77
N TRP A 764 -11.06 -3.45 -20.63
CA TRP A 764 -10.45 -3.71 -19.31
C TRP A 764 -11.08 -4.90 -18.57
N THR A 765 -10.26 -5.85 -18.10
CA THR A 765 -10.72 -6.96 -17.23
C THR A 765 -9.77 -7.25 -16.07
N PHE A 766 -10.28 -7.13 -14.84
CA PHE A 766 -9.46 -7.13 -13.62
C PHE A 766 -10.06 -8.04 -12.52
N ALA A 767 -9.25 -8.98 -12.01
CA ALA A 767 -9.58 -9.79 -10.84
C ALA A 767 -8.54 -9.62 -9.72
N LEU A 768 -8.97 -9.85 -8.47
CA LEU A 768 -8.14 -9.63 -7.28
C LEU A 768 -7.77 -10.93 -6.55
N TYR A 769 -8.68 -11.91 -6.58
CA TYR A 769 -8.50 -13.27 -6.06
C TYR A 769 -9.39 -14.20 -6.89
N GLY A 770 -8.88 -14.78 -7.97
CA GLY A 770 -9.76 -15.52 -8.86
C GLY A 770 -9.15 -16.25 -10.04
N THR A 771 -9.94 -16.28 -11.11
CA THR A 771 -9.55 -16.81 -12.42
C THR A 771 -10.23 -15.97 -13.49
N ILE A 772 -9.42 -15.47 -14.43
CA ILE A 772 -9.88 -14.76 -15.62
C ILE A 772 -9.74 -15.73 -16.78
N ALA A 773 -10.84 -16.01 -17.47
CA ALA A 773 -10.90 -16.88 -18.63
C ALA A 773 -11.55 -16.12 -19.79
N THR A 774 -10.74 -15.46 -20.62
CA THR A 774 -11.23 -14.76 -21.82
C THR A 774 -10.89 -15.59 -23.06
N ARG A 775 -11.65 -15.44 -24.15
CA ARG A 775 -11.27 -16.06 -25.42
C ARG A 775 -10.51 -15.10 -26.32
N GLU A 776 -11.06 -13.93 -26.59
CA GLU A 776 -10.46 -12.88 -27.40
C GLU A 776 -10.49 -11.58 -26.58
N GLN A 777 -9.30 -11.01 -26.34
CA GLN A 777 -9.05 -9.83 -25.52
C GLN A 777 -8.29 -8.79 -26.36
N GLU A 778 -8.69 -7.52 -26.34
CA GLU A 778 -7.95 -6.48 -27.07
C GLU A 778 -6.86 -5.86 -26.18
N GLU A 779 -7.21 -4.94 -25.28
CA GLU A 779 -6.20 -4.21 -24.50
C GLU A 779 -5.82 -4.88 -23.16
N TRP A 780 -6.53 -4.60 -22.05
CA TRP A 780 -6.00 -4.74 -20.68
C TRP A 780 -6.58 -5.91 -19.88
N THR A 781 -5.71 -6.77 -19.33
CA THR A 781 -6.08 -7.84 -18.38
C THR A 781 -5.11 -7.93 -17.21
N PHE A 782 -5.65 -8.01 -15.98
CA PHE A 782 -4.88 -7.95 -14.74
C PHE A 782 -5.40 -8.92 -13.66
N GLU A 783 -4.49 -9.60 -12.97
CA GLU A 783 -4.79 -10.43 -11.79
C GLU A 783 -3.79 -10.17 -10.65
N LEU A 784 -4.30 -10.08 -9.41
CA LEU A 784 -3.46 -9.92 -8.22
C LEU A 784 -3.06 -11.27 -7.61
N TYR A 785 -4.01 -12.21 -7.46
CA TYR A 785 -3.83 -13.52 -6.83
C TYR A 785 -4.69 -14.61 -7.51
N GLY A 786 -4.24 -15.14 -8.65
CA GLY A 786 -5.08 -16.06 -9.41
C GLY A 786 -4.45 -16.66 -10.67
N THR A 787 -5.29 -16.90 -11.67
CA THR A 787 -4.88 -17.43 -12.97
C THR A 787 -5.55 -16.65 -14.10
N ILE A 788 -4.75 -16.12 -15.01
CA ILE A 788 -5.22 -15.58 -16.29
C ILE A 788 -5.08 -16.69 -17.33
N ALA A 789 -6.17 -16.98 -18.04
CA ALA A 789 -6.26 -17.99 -19.08
C ALA A 789 -6.95 -17.37 -20.31
N THR A 790 -6.20 -16.60 -21.10
CA THR A 790 -6.72 -16.02 -22.36
C THR A 790 -6.43 -16.96 -23.53
N ARG A 791 -7.21 -16.88 -24.61
CA ARG A 791 -6.83 -17.55 -25.87
C ARG A 791 -6.07 -16.59 -26.78
N GLU A 792 -6.63 -15.46 -27.17
CA GLU A 792 -6.01 -14.47 -28.05
C GLU A 792 -6.04 -13.12 -27.35
N GLN A 793 -4.88 -12.51 -27.10
CA GLN A 793 -4.76 -11.14 -26.56
C GLN A 793 -3.89 -10.27 -27.45
N LYS A 794 -4.25 -9.00 -27.62
CA LYS A 794 -3.42 -8.03 -28.35
C LYS A 794 -2.38 -7.41 -27.41
N GLU A 795 -2.79 -6.54 -26.49
CA GLU A 795 -1.83 -5.69 -25.77
C GLU A 795 -1.37 -6.25 -24.41
N TRP A 796 -2.07 -5.93 -23.31
CA TRP A 796 -1.51 -5.93 -21.95
C TRP A 796 -2.05 -7.03 -21.03
N THR A 797 -1.19 -7.96 -20.62
CA THR A 797 -1.51 -9.00 -19.61
C THR A 797 -0.56 -8.92 -18.42
N PHE A 798 -1.10 -8.69 -17.22
CA PHE A 798 -0.33 -8.52 -15.98
C PHE A 798 -0.77 -9.48 -14.87
N ALA A 799 0.17 -10.11 -14.17
CA ALA A 799 -0.09 -10.86 -12.93
C ALA A 799 0.90 -10.53 -11.80
N LEU A 800 0.39 -10.23 -10.60
CA LEU A 800 1.26 -10.01 -9.44
C LEU A 800 1.71 -11.35 -8.82
N TYR A 801 0.77 -12.21 -8.42
CA TYR A 801 1.01 -13.55 -7.89
C TYR A 801 0.09 -14.56 -8.57
N GLY A 802 0.57 -15.31 -9.57
CA GLY A 802 -0.33 -16.18 -10.31
C GLY A 802 0.28 -16.98 -11.45
N THR A 803 -0.59 -17.47 -12.33
CA THR A 803 -0.21 -18.06 -13.62
C THR A 803 -0.85 -17.27 -14.75
N ILE A 804 -0.07 -16.89 -15.75
CA ILE A 804 -0.57 -16.38 -17.03
C ILE A 804 -0.45 -17.51 -18.04
N ALA A 805 -1.56 -17.91 -18.66
CA ALA A 805 -1.61 -18.97 -19.65
C ALA A 805 -2.35 -18.47 -20.89
N THR A 806 -1.63 -17.91 -21.86
CA THR A 806 -2.19 -17.38 -23.11
C THR A 806 -1.91 -18.32 -24.29
N ARG A 807 -2.76 -18.33 -25.31
CA ARG A 807 -2.44 -19.07 -26.55
C ARG A 807 -1.78 -18.19 -27.61
N GLU A 808 -2.26 -16.97 -27.81
CA GLU A 808 -1.63 -15.94 -28.65
C GLU A 808 -1.61 -14.64 -27.84
N GLN A 809 -0.45 -14.01 -27.73
CA GLN A 809 -0.25 -12.65 -27.22
C GLN A 809 0.49 -11.85 -28.29
N LYS A 810 0.18 -10.57 -28.44
CA LYS A 810 0.98 -9.69 -29.31
C LYS A 810 2.01 -8.95 -28.46
N GLU A 811 1.61 -7.92 -27.74
CA GLU A 811 2.56 -6.98 -27.13
C GLU A 811 3.09 -7.46 -25.76
N TRP A 812 2.40 -7.15 -24.65
CA TRP A 812 2.98 -7.14 -23.30
C TRP A 812 2.45 -8.23 -22.37
N THR A 813 3.33 -9.13 -21.92
CA THR A 813 3.05 -10.09 -20.84
C THR A 813 4.02 -9.90 -19.67
N PHE A 814 3.50 -9.60 -18.48
CA PHE A 814 4.28 -9.31 -17.27
C PHE A 814 3.83 -10.17 -16.07
N ALA A 815 4.79 -10.81 -15.39
CA ALA A 815 4.56 -11.48 -14.10
C ALA A 815 5.59 -11.08 -13.03
N LEU A 816 5.12 -10.70 -11.83
CA LEU A 816 6.02 -10.40 -10.71
C LEU A 816 6.48 -11.67 -9.98
N TYR A 817 5.53 -12.48 -9.49
CA TYR A 817 5.79 -13.73 -8.76
C TYR A 817 4.92 -14.86 -9.32
N GLY A 818 5.14 -15.22 -10.58
CA GLY A 818 4.23 -16.11 -11.31
C GLY A 818 4.87 -16.95 -12.38
N THR A 819 4.07 -17.83 -12.98
CA THR A 819 4.47 -18.60 -14.16
C THR A 819 3.79 -18.03 -15.39
N ILE A 820 4.56 -17.64 -16.39
CA ILE A 820 4.07 -17.31 -17.72
C ILE A 820 4.15 -18.59 -18.57
N ALA A 821 3.05 -18.93 -19.23
CA ALA A 821 2.86 -20.14 -20.01
C ALA A 821 2.15 -19.79 -21.34
N THR A 822 2.83 -19.05 -22.22
CA THR A 822 2.27 -18.66 -23.51
C THR A 822 2.50 -19.76 -24.56
N ARG A 823 1.66 -19.81 -25.60
CA ARG A 823 1.96 -20.61 -26.78
C ARG A 823 2.65 -19.77 -27.86
N GLU A 824 2.01 -18.73 -28.37
CA GLU A 824 2.56 -17.80 -29.35
C GLU A 824 2.62 -16.38 -28.73
N GLN A 825 3.78 -15.72 -28.74
CA GLN A 825 3.98 -14.33 -28.29
C GLN A 825 4.72 -13.55 -29.38
N LYS A 826 4.32 -12.30 -29.65
CA LYS A 826 5.08 -11.40 -30.53
C LYS A 826 6.21 -10.70 -29.78
N GLU A 827 5.90 -9.67 -28.99
CA GLU A 827 6.89 -8.69 -28.53
C GLU A 827 7.47 -9.02 -27.15
N TRP A 828 6.83 -8.63 -26.05
CA TRP A 828 7.44 -8.49 -24.73
C TRP A 828 6.93 -9.51 -23.69
N THR A 829 7.82 -10.40 -23.24
CA THR A 829 7.60 -11.31 -22.10
C THR A 829 8.57 -11.02 -20.95
N PHE A 830 8.05 -10.58 -19.79
CA PHE A 830 8.84 -10.25 -18.60
C PHE A 830 8.42 -11.04 -17.35
N ALA A 831 9.38 -11.65 -16.66
CA ALA A 831 9.19 -12.21 -15.33
C ALA A 831 10.22 -11.72 -14.30
N LEU A 832 9.77 -11.22 -13.15
CA LEU A 832 10.69 -10.88 -12.05
C LEU A 832 11.14 -12.14 -11.31
N TYR A 833 10.22 -13.07 -11.00
CA TYR A 833 10.52 -14.33 -10.33
C TYR A 833 9.77 -15.53 -10.93
N ARG A 834 10.43 -16.70 -10.91
CA ARG A 834 9.97 -18.04 -11.35
C ARG A 834 10.20 -18.34 -12.84
N THR A 835 9.15 -18.48 -13.65
CA THR A 835 9.26 -19.26 -14.90
C THR A 835 8.50 -18.64 -16.04
N ILE A 836 9.20 -18.43 -17.15
CA ILE A 836 8.63 -18.19 -18.47
C ILE A 836 8.72 -19.51 -19.23
N ALA A 837 7.60 -19.99 -19.75
CA ALA A 837 7.52 -21.10 -20.67
C ALA A 837 6.72 -20.63 -21.90
N THR A 838 7.40 -20.42 -23.03
CA THR A 838 6.75 -20.07 -24.30
C THR A 838 6.94 -21.21 -25.29
N ARG A 839 6.05 -21.33 -26.29
CA ARG A 839 6.31 -22.25 -27.40
C ARG A 839 6.97 -21.51 -28.57
N GLU A 840 6.42 -20.39 -29.00
CA GLU A 840 6.91 -19.56 -30.10
C GLU A 840 6.93 -18.10 -29.60
N GLN A 841 8.08 -17.45 -29.62
CA GLN A 841 8.29 -16.04 -29.25
C GLN A 841 9.05 -15.33 -30.38
N GLU A 842 8.66 -14.10 -30.74
CA GLU A 842 9.39 -13.33 -31.76
C GLU A 842 10.49 -12.46 -31.12
N GLU A 843 10.14 -11.37 -30.42
CA GLU A 843 11.15 -10.39 -29.97
C GLU A 843 11.77 -10.69 -28.58
N TRP A 844 11.18 -10.22 -27.48
CA TRP A 844 11.85 -10.05 -26.17
C TRP A 844 11.36 -10.99 -25.07
N THR A 845 12.27 -11.79 -24.52
CA THR A 845 12.06 -12.61 -23.31
C THR A 845 13.06 -12.24 -22.21
N PHE A 846 12.57 -11.73 -21.08
CA PHE A 846 13.40 -11.30 -19.94
C PHE A 846 13.01 -11.99 -18.62
N ALA A 847 13.99 -12.55 -17.91
CA ALA A 847 13.83 -13.05 -16.55
C ALA A 847 14.87 -12.47 -15.57
N LEU A 848 14.42 -11.91 -14.44
CA LEU A 848 15.34 -11.45 -13.39
C LEU A 848 15.86 -12.62 -12.52
N TYR A 849 14.95 -13.44 -11.99
CA TYR A 849 15.28 -14.59 -11.13
C TYR A 849 14.47 -15.85 -11.48
N GLY A 850 15.04 -16.74 -12.29
CA GLY A 850 14.47 -18.07 -12.52
C GLY A 850 14.77 -18.70 -13.89
N THR A 851 13.75 -19.27 -14.52
CA THR A 851 13.89 -20.14 -15.70
C THR A 851 13.12 -19.60 -16.90
N ILE A 852 13.81 -19.42 -18.02
CA ILE A 852 13.21 -19.26 -19.34
C ILE A 852 13.27 -20.63 -20.04
N ALA A 853 12.13 -21.09 -20.54
CA ALA A 853 11.97 -22.37 -21.22
C ALA A 853 11.15 -22.18 -22.51
N THR A 854 11.78 -21.63 -23.55
CA THR A 854 11.13 -21.43 -24.85
C THR A 854 11.32 -22.67 -25.73
N ARG A 855 10.44 -22.86 -26.72
CA ARG A 855 10.70 -23.84 -27.79
C ARG A 855 11.34 -23.16 -29.01
N GLU A 856 10.73 -22.12 -29.54
CA GLU A 856 11.22 -21.34 -30.68
C GLU A 856 11.26 -19.86 -30.27
N GLN A 857 12.43 -19.21 -30.36
CA GLN A 857 12.63 -17.77 -30.11
C GLN A 857 13.38 -17.16 -31.30
N LYS A 858 12.97 -15.98 -31.78
CA LYS A 858 13.71 -15.26 -32.81
C LYS A 858 14.82 -14.38 -32.22
N GLU A 859 14.47 -13.23 -31.64
CA GLU A 859 15.45 -12.20 -31.29
C GLU A 859 16.08 -12.40 -29.90
N TRP A 860 15.51 -11.85 -28.82
CA TRP A 860 16.20 -11.58 -27.56
C TRP A 860 15.77 -12.46 -26.38
N THR A 861 16.67 -13.30 -25.88
CA THR A 861 16.51 -14.01 -24.59
C THR A 861 17.53 -13.53 -23.55
N PHE A 862 17.07 -12.98 -22.43
CA PHE A 862 17.92 -12.48 -21.33
C PHE A 862 17.55 -13.06 -19.96
N ALA A 863 18.54 -13.57 -19.23
CA ALA A 863 18.40 -13.96 -17.82
C ALA A 863 19.48 -13.31 -16.93
N LEU A 864 19.06 -12.62 -15.85
CA LEU A 864 20.02 -12.08 -14.88
C LEU A 864 20.55 -13.18 -13.95
N TYR A 865 19.64 -13.96 -13.34
CA TYR A 865 19.99 -15.10 -12.48
C TYR A 865 19.10 -16.32 -12.78
N GLY A 866 19.71 -17.42 -13.25
CA GLY A 866 19.04 -18.72 -13.33
C GLY A 866 19.36 -19.56 -14.56
N THR A 867 18.36 -19.88 -15.39
CA THR A 867 18.52 -20.84 -16.50
C THR A 867 17.73 -20.43 -17.74
N ILE A 868 18.39 -20.44 -18.89
CA ILE A 868 17.78 -20.35 -20.21
C ILE A 868 17.82 -21.75 -20.83
N ALA A 869 16.66 -22.26 -21.26
CA ALA A 869 16.50 -23.57 -21.85
C ALA A 869 15.63 -23.46 -23.12
N THR A 870 16.22 -22.96 -24.21
CA THR A 870 15.55 -22.86 -25.52
C THR A 870 15.69 -24.17 -26.29
N ARG A 871 14.83 -24.43 -27.28
CA ARG A 871 15.08 -25.48 -28.27
C ARG A 871 15.70 -24.89 -29.53
N GLU A 872 15.04 -23.93 -30.17
CA GLU A 872 15.49 -23.24 -31.38
C GLU A 872 15.54 -21.73 -31.07
N GLN A 873 16.68 -21.08 -31.30
CA GLN A 873 16.92 -19.66 -31.08
C GLN A 873 17.62 -19.06 -32.30
N GLU A 874 17.17 -17.92 -32.79
CA GLU A 874 17.80 -17.28 -33.95
C GLU A 874 18.95 -16.34 -33.50
N GLU A 875 18.66 -15.16 -32.96
CA GLU A 875 19.68 -14.13 -32.68
C GLU A 875 20.34 -14.27 -31.28
N TRP A 876 19.80 -13.65 -30.24
CA TRP A 876 20.50 -13.31 -29.00
C TRP A 876 20.07 -14.15 -27.79
N THR A 877 21.03 -14.77 -27.11
CA THR A 877 20.87 -15.40 -25.80
C THR A 877 21.95 -14.95 -24.83
N PHE A 878 21.54 -14.32 -23.72
CA PHE A 878 22.43 -13.74 -22.70
C PHE A 878 22.09 -14.23 -21.29
N ALA A 879 23.09 -14.70 -20.55
CA ALA A 879 22.98 -14.97 -19.11
C ALA A 879 24.07 -14.27 -18.29
N LEU A 880 23.69 -13.50 -17.27
CA LEU A 880 24.67 -12.89 -16.36
C LEU A 880 25.22 -13.92 -15.35
N TYR A 881 24.34 -14.62 -14.65
CA TYR A 881 24.70 -15.70 -13.72
C TYR A 881 23.77 -16.91 -13.91
N GLY A 882 24.24 -17.95 -14.59
CA GLY A 882 23.34 -19.08 -14.87
C GLY A 882 23.83 -20.16 -15.82
N THR A 883 22.86 -20.88 -16.37
CA THR A 883 23.08 -21.91 -17.39
C THR A 883 22.26 -21.58 -18.63
N ILE A 884 22.91 -21.56 -19.79
CA ILE A 884 22.27 -21.56 -21.10
C ILE A 884 22.31 -22.99 -21.62
N ALA A 885 21.17 -23.54 -22.00
CA ALA A 885 21.01 -24.88 -22.52
C ALA A 885 20.11 -24.85 -23.76
N THR A 886 20.68 -24.48 -24.92
CA THR A 886 19.95 -24.44 -26.19
C THR A 886 20.11 -25.77 -26.94
N ARG A 887 19.20 -26.08 -27.86
CA ARG A 887 19.42 -27.20 -28.80
C ARG A 887 20.01 -26.69 -30.12
N GLU A 888 19.38 -25.72 -30.75
CA GLU A 888 19.80 -25.11 -32.02
C GLU A 888 19.84 -23.58 -31.80
N GLN A 889 20.99 -22.95 -32.05
CA GLN A 889 21.21 -21.49 -31.97
C GLN A 889 21.89 -21.01 -33.25
N LYS A 890 21.44 -19.91 -33.85
CA LYS A 890 22.14 -19.31 -34.99
C LYS A 890 23.25 -18.36 -34.53
N GLU A 891 22.92 -17.15 -34.10
CA GLU A 891 23.92 -16.09 -33.92
C GLU A 891 24.61 -16.10 -32.55
N TRP A 892 24.07 -15.45 -31.53
CA TRP A 892 24.82 -15.00 -30.34
C TRP A 892 24.45 -15.70 -29.03
N THR A 893 25.39 -16.47 -28.48
CA THR A 893 25.31 -17.04 -27.12
C THR A 893 26.36 -16.44 -26.19
N PHE A 894 25.95 -15.74 -25.13
CA PHE A 894 26.85 -15.10 -24.16
C PHE A 894 26.54 -15.49 -22.69
N ALA A 895 27.58 -15.90 -21.94
CA ALA A 895 27.52 -16.08 -20.50
C ALA A 895 28.62 -15.30 -19.76
N LEU A 896 28.25 -14.46 -18.78
CA LEU A 896 29.26 -13.81 -17.93
C LEU A 896 29.82 -14.80 -16.88
N TYR A 897 28.94 -15.47 -16.14
CA TYR A 897 29.30 -16.49 -15.15
C TYR A 897 28.41 -17.73 -15.25
N GLY A 898 29.00 -18.89 -15.59
CA GLY A 898 28.32 -20.18 -15.46
C GLY A 898 28.60 -21.19 -16.57
N THR A 899 27.57 -21.63 -17.30
CA THR A 899 27.69 -22.73 -18.28
C THR A 899 26.85 -22.48 -19.52
N ILE A 900 27.45 -22.67 -20.69
CA ILE A 900 26.78 -22.76 -21.99
C ILE A 900 26.81 -24.23 -22.42
N ALA A 901 25.65 -24.79 -22.75
CA ALA A 901 25.47 -26.17 -23.17
C ALA A 901 24.57 -26.22 -24.40
N THR A 902 25.10 -25.84 -25.57
CA THR A 902 24.37 -25.91 -26.85
C THR A 902 24.52 -27.31 -27.47
N ARG A 903 23.60 -27.69 -28.37
CA ARG A 903 23.81 -28.88 -29.21
C ARG A 903 24.35 -28.48 -30.58
N GLU A 904 23.68 -27.62 -31.30
CA GLU A 904 24.06 -27.11 -32.62
C GLU A 904 24.08 -25.57 -32.53
N GLN A 905 25.20 -24.94 -32.92
CA GLN A 905 25.43 -23.50 -32.89
C GLN A 905 26.08 -23.06 -34.20
N GLU A 906 25.57 -22.02 -34.84
CA GLU A 906 26.14 -21.50 -36.09
C GLU A 906 27.29 -20.53 -35.80
N GLU A 907 27.03 -19.29 -35.39
CA GLU A 907 28.07 -18.26 -35.24
C GLU A 907 28.80 -18.23 -33.88
N TRP A 908 28.30 -17.46 -32.90
CA TRP A 908 29.08 -16.95 -31.77
C TRP A 908 28.73 -17.61 -30.43
N THR A 909 29.74 -18.14 -29.74
CA THR A 909 29.65 -18.61 -28.35
C THR A 909 30.75 -18.01 -27.49
N PHE A 910 30.37 -17.23 -26.47
CA PHE A 910 31.28 -16.52 -25.58
C PHE A 910 31.00 -16.83 -24.10
N ALA A 911 32.05 -17.20 -23.34
CA ALA A 911 32.00 -17.29 -21.88
C ALA A 911 33.13 -16.47 -21.23
N LEU A 912 32.79 -15.58 -20.29
CA LEU A 912 33.82 -14.86 -19.51
C LEU A 912 34.41 -15.75 -18.41
N TYR A 913 33.57 -16.34 -17.56
CA TYR A 913 33.97 -17.30 -16.52
C TYR A 913 33.04 -18.51 -16.53
N GLY A 914 33.48 -19.64 -17.09
CA GLY A 914 32.58 -20.79 -17.19
C GLY A 914 33.03 -21.98 -18.01
N THR A 915 32.06 -22.82 -18.35
CA THR A 915 32.22 -23.96 -19.26
C THR A 915 31.35 -23.76 -20.48
N ILE A 916 31.96 -23.89 -21.66
CA ILE A 916 31.26 -24.04 -22.94
C ILE A 916 31.28 -25.53 -23.28
N ALA A 917 30.12 -26.12 -23.51
CA ALA A 917 29.95 -27.52 -23.87
C ALA A 917 29.02 -27.63 -25.08
N THR A 918 29.57 -27.49 -26.29
CA THR A 918 28.81 -27.60 -27.54
C THR A 918 28.94 -29.01 -28.13
N ARG A 919 27.99 -29.44 -28.96
CA ARG A 919 28.17 -30.65 -29.77
C ARG A 919 28.68 -30.31 -31.17
N GLU A 920 27.99 -29.45 -31.90
CA GLU A 920 28.36 -29.00 -33.24
C GLU A 920 28.40 -27.45 -33.24
N GLN A 921 29.53 -26.86 -33.62
CA GLN A 921 29.74 -25.40 -33.74
C GLN A 921 30.33 -25.09 -35.13
N MET A 922 29.83 -24.07 -35.82
CA MET A 922 30.47 -23.61 -37.06
C MET A 922 31.59 -22.59 -36.77
N VAL A 923 31.25 -21.33 -36.45
CA VAL A 923 32.20 -20.22 -36.54
C VAL A 923 33.03 -20.00 -35.26
N TRP A 924 32.54 -19.28 -34.26
CA TRP A 924 33.35 -18.75 -33.14
C TRP A 924 33.03 -19.34 -31.76
N THR A 925 34.00 -20.01 -31.14
CA THR A 925 33.98 -20.36 -29.71
C THR A 925 35.07 -19.62 -28.93
N PHE A 926 34.71 -18.83 -27.92
CA PHE A 926 35.65 -18.06 -27.07
C PHE A 926 35.40 -18.27 -25.56
N ALA A 927 36.46 -18.56 -24.81
CA ALA A 927 36.45 -18.54 -23.34
C ALA A 927 37.60 -17.67 -22.77
N LEU A 928 37.28 -16.73 -21.88
CA LEU A 928 38.32 -15.97 -21.17
C LEU A 928 38.93 -16.82 -20.03
N TYR A 929 38.09 -17.38 -19.16
CA TYR A 929 38.50 -18.27 -18.07
C TYR A 929 37.61 -19.51 -17.97
N GLY A 930 38.18 -20.70 -18.18
CA GLY A 930 37.52 -21.97 -17.86
C GLY A 930 37.76 -23.12 -18.84
N THR A 931 36.70 -23.66 -19.44
CA THR A 931 36.79 -24.87 -20.27
C THR A 931 35.89 -24.80 -21.49
N ILE A 932 36.45 -25.12 -22.66
CA ILE A 932 35.73 -25.37 -23.90
C ILE A 932 35.75 -26.88 -24.15
N ALA A 933 34.58 -27.47 -24.34
CA ALA A 933 34.38 -28.89 -24.62
C ALA A 933 33.45 -29.04 -25.82
N THR A 934 33.98 -28.97 -27.04
CA THR A 934 33.21 -29.17 -28.28
C THR A 934 33.32 -30.62 -28.74
N ARG A 935 32.34 -31.11 -29.51
CA ARG A 935 32.50 -32.40 -30.19
C ARG A 935 32.97 -32.20 -31.63
N GLU A 936 32.35 -31.33 -32.40
CA GLU A 936 32.71 -31.04 -33.80
C GLU A 936 32.65 -29.51 -33.97
N GLN A 937 33.76 -28.90 -34.40
CA GLN A 937 33.95 -27.47 -34.61
C GLN A 937 34.54 -27.24 -36.00
N GLU A 938 34.00 -26.28 -36.75
CA GLU A 938 34.53 -25.93 -38.07
C GLU A 938 35.69 -24.93 -37.94
N GLU A 939 35.41 -23.63 -37.72
CA GLU A 939 36.43 -22.58 -37.81
C GLU A 939 37.22 -22.34 -36.50
N TRP A 940 36.75 -21.46 -35.61
CA TRP A 940 37.55 -20.82 -34.55
C TRP A 940 37.24 -21.33 -33.14
N THR A 941 38.29 -21.70 -32.40
CA THR A 941 38.24 -21.97 -30.95
C THR A 941 39.39 -21.30 -30.21
N PHE A 942 39.06 -20.42 -29.26
CA PHE A 942 40.02 -19.62 -28.50
C PHE A 942 39.80 -19.74 -26.98
N ALA A 943 40.88 -20.00 -26.24
CA ALA A 943 40.90 -19.90 -24.78
C ALA A 943 42.05 -19.01 -24.29
N LEU A 944 41.75 -18.01 -23.44
CA LEU A 944 42.80 -17.20 -22.82
C LEU A 944 43.44 -17.96 -21.64
N TYR A 945 42.64 -18.44 -20.70
CA TYR A 945 43.10 -19.25 -19.56
C TYR A 945 42.18 -20.46 -19.36
N GLY A 946 42.64 -21.67 -19.69
CA GLY A 946 41.76 -22.83 -19.54
C GLY A 946 42.18 -24.15 -20.20
N THR A 947 41.17 -24.91 -20.59
CA THR A 947 41.33 -26.17 -21.34
C THR A 947 40.39 -26.16 -22.54
N ILE A 948 40.91 -26.47 -23.72
CA ILE A 948 40.14 -26.77 -24.92
C ILE A 948 40.17 -28.29 -25.09
N ALA A 949 39.01 -28.91 -25.19
CA ALA A 949 38.85 -30.34 -25.42
C ALA A 949 37.88 -30.55 -26.60
N THR A 950 38.40 -30.79 -27.80
CA THR A 950 37.58 -31.00 -29.00
C THR A 950 37.67 -32.45 -29.47
N ARG A 951 36.59 -33.01 -30.03
CA ARG A 951 36.69 -34.29 -30.74
C ARG A 951 37.11 -34.09 -32.20
N LYS A 952 36.55 -33.10 -32.89
CA LYS A 952 37.01 -32.67 -34.21
C LYS A 952 37.07 -31.14 -34.27
N GLN A 953 38.17 -30.61 -34.79
CA GLN A 953 38.31 -29.23 -35.28
C GLN A 953 38.65 -29.28 -36.78
N LYS A 954 38.19 -28.33 -37.60
CA LYS A 954 38.80 -28.09 -38.92
C LYS A 954 39.93 -27.07 -38.83
N GLU A 955 39.61 -25.79 -38.69
CA GLU A 955 40.60 -24.71 -38.91
C GLU A 955 41.40 -24.39 -37.64
N TRP A 956 40.96 -23.45 -36.79
CA TRP A 956 41.80 -22.74 -35.82
C TRP A 956 41.54 -23.10 -34.36
N THR A 957 42.50 -23.76 -33.71
CA THR A 957 42.53 -23.91 -32.24
C THR A 957 43.65 -23.08 -31.61
N PHE A 958 43.33 -22.17 -30.69
CA PHE A 958 44.30 -21.30 -29.99
C PHE A 958 44.13 -21.33 -28.46
N ALA A 959 45.24 -21.49 -27.73
CA ALA A 959 45.31 -21.28 -26.28
C ALA A 959 46.45 -20.35 -25.87
N LEU A 960 46.18 -19.32 -25.05
CA LEU A 960 47.25 -18.47 -24.49
C LEU A 960 47.93 -19.17 -23.30
N TYR A 961 47.15 -19.59 -22.30
CA TYR A 961 47.62 -20.36 -21.14
C TYR A 961 46.69 -21.55 -20.89
N GLY A 962 47.14 -22.77 -21.19
CA GLY A 962 46.25 -23.92 -21.00
C GLY A 962 46.68 -25.24 -21.63
N THR A 963 45.69 -26.12 -21.76
CA THR A 963 45.82 -27.41 -22.43
C THR A 963 44.87 -27.46 -23.61
N ILE A 964 45.39 -27.79 -24.79
CA ILE A 964 44.61 -28.17 -25.97
C ILE A 964 44.61 -29.70 -26.04
N ALA A 965 43.43 -30.30 -26.07
CA ALA A 965 43.23 -31.75 -26.10
C ALA A 965 42.26 -32.10 -27.25
N THR A 966 42.77 -32.13 -28.48
CA THR A 966 41.96 -32.50 -29.66
C THR A 966 42.08 -34.00 -29.93
N ARG A 967 41.10 -34.57 -30.64
CA ARG A 967 41.23 -35.94 -31.17
C ARG A 967 41.57 -35.92 -32.66
N GLU A 968 40.82 -35.18 -33.46
CA GLU A 968 41.04 -35.00 -34.90
C GLU A 968 41.08 -33.48 -35.17
N GLN A 969 42.15 -32.98 -35.78
CA GLN A 969 42.36 -31.57 -36.12
C GLN A 969 42.87 -31.49 -37.55
N GLU A 970 42.30 -30.59 -38.37
CA GLU A 970 42.65 -30.51 -39.79
C GLU A 970 43.81 -29.51 -39.99
N GLU A 971 43.59 -28.21 -39.82
CA GLU A 971 44.60 -27.18 -40.11
C GLU A 971 45.45 -26.78 -38.87
N TRP A 972 45.05 -25.75 -38.12
CA TRP A 972 45.89 -24.99 -37.20
C TRP A 972 45.65 -25.31 -35.71
N THR A 973 46.74 -25.53 -34.98
CA THR A 973 46.74 -25.58 -33.51
C THR A 973 47.92 -24.81 -32.94
N PHE A 974 47.63 -23.85 -32.06
CA PHE A 974 48.61 -22.94 -31.46
C PHE A 974 48.47 -22.90 -29.93
N ALA A 975 49.57 -23.07 -29.20
CA ALA A 975 49.65 -22.78 -27.77
C ALA A 975 50.83 -21.85 -27.44
N LEU A 976 50.59 -20.79 -26.65
CA LEU A 976 51.66 -19.91 -26.18
C LEU A 976 52.35 -20.45 -24.91
N TYR A 977 51.58 -21.04 -23.99
CA TYR A 977 52.10 -21.68 -22.78
C TYR A 977 51.23 -22.88 -22.38
N GLY A 978 51.83 -24.07 -22.32
CA GLY A 978 51.20 -25.24 -21.70
C GLY A 978 51.39 -26.56 -22.45
N THR A 979 50.30 -27.14 -22.99
CA THR A 979 50.37 -28.47 -23.61
C THR A 979 49.36 -28.62 -24.74
N ILE A 980 49.83 -29.11 -25.88
CA ILE A 980 49.01 -29.59 -27.00
C ILE A 980 49.04 -31.12 -26.97
N ALA A 981 47.88 -31.75 -26.92
CA ALA A 981 47.71 -33.19 -26.96
C ALA A 981 46.69 -33.55 -28.06
N THR A 982 47.16 -34.02 -29.21
CA THR A 982 46.30 -34.39 -30.34
C THR A 982 46.39 -35.88 -30.63
N ARG A 983 45.39 -36.47 -31.30
CA ARG A 983 45.49 -37.85 -31.81
C ARG A 983 45.76 -37.89 -33.32
N GLU A 984 45.17 -37.00 -34.09
CA GLU A 984 45.46 -36.84 -35.51
C GLU A 984 45.45 -35.34 -35.84
N GLN A 985 46.58 -34.83 -36.32
CA GLN A 985 46.71 -33.52 -36.99
C GLN A 985 46.94 -33.77 -38.49
N LYS A 986 46.41 -32.91 -39.36
CA LYS A 986 46.92 -32.84 -40.74
C LYS A 986 48.04 -31.81 -40.84
N GLU A 987 47.73 -30.52 -40.76
CA GLU A 987 48.66 -29.47 -41.19
C GLU A 987 49.54 -28.93 -40.05
N TRP A 988 49.12 -27.90 -39.31
CA TRP A 988 50.00 -27.04 -38.51
C TRP A 988 49.82 -27.18 -37.00
N THR A 989 50.85 -27.69 -36.30
CA THR A 989 50.97 -27.60 -34.83
C THR A 989 52.11 -26.67 -34.42
N PHE A 990 51.82 -25.64 -33.61
CA PHE A 990 52.80 -24.67 -33.10
C PHE A 990 52.72 -24.52 -31.57
N GLU A 991 53.88 -24.51 -30.91
CA GLU A 991 54.01 -24.40 -29.46
C GLU A 991 55.19 -23.47 -29.09
N LEU A 992 55.02 -22.57 -28.11
CA LEU A 992 56.07 -21.62 -27.73
C LEU A 992 56.83 -22.00 -26.44
N TYR A 993 56.14 -22.52 -25.41
CA TYR A 993 56.68 -22.83 -24.08
C TYR A 993 55.89 -23.95 -23.38
N GLY A 994 56.24 -25.21 -23.66
CA GLY A 994 55.41 -26.32 -23.21
C GLY A 994 55.76 -27.69 -23.80
N THR A 995 54.73 -28.39 -24.29
CA THR A 995 54.85 -29.76 -24.83
C THR A 995 53.80 -30.01 -25.90
N ILE A 996 54.24 -30.56 -27.03
CA ILE A 996 53.40 -31.15 -28.08
C ILE A 996 53.40 -32.66 -27.88
N ALA A 997 52.22 -33.28 -27.84
CA ALA A 997 52.04 -34.72 -27.70
C ALA A 997 51.02 -35.21 -28.74
N THR A 998 51.47 -35.52 -29.96
CA THR A 998 50.59 -36.02 -31.04
C THR A 998 50.68 -37.55 -31.17
N ARG A 999 49.69 -38.17 -31.82
CA ARG A 999 49.81 -39.58 -32.25
C ARG A 999 50.08 -39.69 -33.75
N GLU A 1000 49.24 -39.14 -34.60
CA GLU A 1000 49.54 -38.96 -36.03
C GLU A 1000 49.60 -37.46 -36.34
N GLN A 1001 50.60 -37.04 -37.11
CA GLN A 1001 50.77 -35.68 -37.63
C GLN A 1001 51.26 -35.82 -39.07
N LYS A 1002 50.72 -35.03 -40.00
CA LYS A 1002 51.04 -35.18 -41.42
C LYS A 1002 52.10 -34.18 -41.82
N GLU A 1003 51.80 -32.88 -41.77
CA GLU A 1003 52.71 -31.85 -42.27
C GLU A 1003 53.60 -31.28 -41.16
N TRP A 1004 53.21 -30.17 -40.54
CA TRP A 1004 54.09 -29.31 -39.73
C TRP A 1004 53.92 -29.43 -38.22
N THR A 1005 55.03 -29.55 -37.50
CA THR A 1005 55.10 -29.43 -36.04
C THR A 1005 56.30 -28.59 -35.63
N PHE A 1006 56.05 -27.52 -34.88
CA PHE A 1006 57.04 -26.55 -34.44
C PHE A 1006 56.96 -26.32 -32.93
N ALA A 1007 58.08 -26.43 -32.21
CA ALA A 1007 58.21 -26.00 -30.82
C ALA A 1007 59.37 -25.01 -30.63
N LEU A 1008 59.13 -23.87 -29.97
CA LEU A 1008 60.20 -22.91 -29.67
C LEU A 1008 61.01 -23.32 -28.43
N TYR A 1009 60.35 -23.58 -27.29
CA TYR A 1009 60.97 -24.02 -26.04
C TYR A 1009 60.15 -25.14 -25.39
N GLY A 1010 60.30 -26.38 -25.85
CA GLY A 1010 59.41 -27.45 -25.40
C GLY A 1010 59.85 -28.87 -25.75
N THR A 1011 58.98 -29.83 -25.44
CA THR A 1011 59.13 -31.23 -25.87
C THR A 1011 58.11 -31.55 -26.95
N ILE A 1012 58.57 -32.07 -28.08
CA ILE A 1012 57.74 -32.68 -29.12
C ILE A 1012 57.77 -34.18 -28.88
N ALA A 1013 56.61 -34.80 -28.66
CA ALA A 1013 56.44 -36.24 -28.48
C ALA A 1013 55.39 -36.75 -29.47
N THR A 1014 55.82 -37.19 -30.66
CA THR A 1014 54.92 -37.74 -31.68
C THR A 1014 55.06 -39.25 -31.76
N ARG A 1015 54.07 -39.93 -32.35
CA ARG A 1015 54.19 -41.37 -32.67
C ARG A 1015 54.46 -41.59 -34.15
N GLU A 1016 53.64 -41.02 -35.02
CA GLU A 1016 53.75 -41.11 -36.48
C GLU A 1016 53.74 -39.67 -37.04
N GLN A 1017 54.83 -39.23 -37.66
CA GLN A 1017 54.98 -37.95 -38.38
C GLN A 1017 55.33 -38.23 -39.84
N LYS A 1018 54.80 -37.43 -40.78
CA LYS A 1018 55.17 -37.54 -42.19
C LYS A 1018 56.22 -36.50 -42.55
N GLU A 1019 55.87 -35.24 -42.73
CA GLU A 1019 56.75 -34.22 -43.30
C GLU A 1019 57.67 -33.56 -42.26
N TRP A 1020 57.25 -32.49 -41.56
CA TRP A 1020 58.16 -31.53 -40.89
C TRP A 1020 58.03 -31.50 -39.36
N THR A 1021 59.09 -31.88 -38.66
CA THR A 1021 59.26 -31.69 -37.20
C THR A 1021 60.41 -30.73 -36.90
N PHE A 1022 60.15 -29.62 -36.19
CA PHE A 1022 61.14 -28.60 -35.84
C PHE A 1022 61.11 -28.24 -34.35
N ALA A 1023 62.28 -28.22 -33.70
CA ALA A 1023 62.46 -27.65 -32.37
C ALA A 1023 63.59 -26.61 -32.35
N LEU A 1024 63.34 -25.41 -31.80
CA LEU A 1024 64.42 -24.45 -31.58
C LEU A 1024 65.23 -24.81 -30.33
N TYR A 1025 64.57 -25.03 -29.20
CA TYR A 1025 65.18 -25.49 -27.95
C TYR A 1025 64.35 -26.60 -27.30
N GLY A 1026 64.94 -27.78 -27.07
CA GLY A 1026 64.32 -28.81 -26.24
C GLY A 1026 64.54 -30.25 -26.71
N THR A 1027 63.46 -31.02 -26.84
CA THR A 1027 63.54 -32.45 -27.19
C THR A 1027 62.48 -32.85 -28.20
N ILE A 1028 62.90 -33.49 -29.29
CA ILE A 1028 62.03 -34.20 -30.22
C ILE A 1028 62.13 -35.69 -29.88
N ALA A 1029 60.99 -36.32 -29.66
CA ALA A 1029 60.85 -37.75 -29.41
C ALA A 1029 59.77 -38.31 -30.34
N THR A 1030 60.16 -38.84 -31.50
CA THR A 1030 59.24 -39.47 -32.45
C THR A 1030 59.38 -40.98 -32.40
N ARG A 1031 58.40 -41.73 -32.90
CA ARG A 1031 58.55 -43.17 -33.11
C ARG A 1031 58.79 -43.48 -34.59
N GLU A 1032 57.94 -43.00 -35.48
CA GLU A 1032 58.05 -43.16 -36.94
C GLU A 1032 57.98 -41.75 -37.56
N GLN A 1033 58.99 -41.36 -38.33
CA GLN A 1033 59.08 -40.10 -39.09
C GLN A 1033 59.40 -40.43 -40.55
N GLU A 1034 58.72 -39.79 -41.51
CA GLU A 1034 59.02 -39.97 -42.94
C GLU A 1034 60.11 -38.98 -43.40
N GLU A 1035 59.82 -37.69 -43.59
CA GLU A 1035 60.73 -36.73 -44.23
C GLU A 1035 61.69 -36.02 -43.23
N TRP A 1036 61.33 -34.89 -42.64
CA TRP A 1036 62.24 -33.91 -42.02
C TRP A 1036 62.12 -33.81 -40.48
N THR A 1037 63.23 -34.07 -39.78
CA THR A 1037 63.41 -33.75 -38.36
C THR A 1037 64.54 -32.73 -38.17
N PHE A 1038 64.28 -31.60 -37.50
CA PHE A 1038 65.27 -30.55 -37.23
C PHE A 1038 65.28 -30.11 -35.75
N ALA A 1039 66.47 -30.03 -35.14
CA ALA A 1039 66.66 -29.36 -33.85
C ALA A 1039 67.80 -28.33 -33.91
N LEU A 1040 67.57 -27.10 -33.44
CA LEU A 1040 68.66 -26.12 -33.29
C LEU A 1040 69.49 -26.41 -32.04
N TYR A 1041 68.85 -26.59 -30.88
CA TYR A 1041 69.50 -26.93 -29.62
C TYR A 1041 68.73 -28.01 -28.85
N GLY A 1042 69.31 -29.21 -28.74
CA GLY A 1042 68.79 -30.24 -27.84
C GLY A 1042 68.89 -31.66 -28.35
N THR A 1043 67.88 -32.49 -28.04
CA THR A 1043 67.90 -33.93 -28.32
C THR A 1043 66.84 -34.31 -29.35
N ILE A 1044 67.24 -35.04 -30.39
CA ILE A 1044 66.35 -35.77 -31.28
C ILE A 1044 66.44 -37.25 -30.90
N ALA A 1045 65.31 -37.88 -30.61
CA ALA A 1045 65.20 -39.28 -30.22
C ALA A 1045 64.11 -39.95 -31.08
N THR A 1046 64.48 -40.43 -32.27
CA THR A 1046 63.54 -41.14 -33.16
C THR A 1046 63.71 -42.65 -33.00
N ARG A 1047 62.72 -43.45 -33.44
CA ARG A 1047 62.92 -44.90 -33.58
C ARG A 1047 63.14 -45.29 -35.03
N GLU A 1048 62.24 -44.91 -35.93
CA GLU A 1048 62.31 -45.17 -37.37
C GLU A 1048 62.20 -43.81 -38.10
N GLN A 1049 63.18 -43.47 -38.92
CA GLN A 1049 63.29 -42.23 -39.68
C GLN A 1049 63.63 -42.58 -41.14
N LYS A 1050 62.93 -42.01 -42.13
CA LYS A 1050 63.29 -42.26 -43.53
C LYS A 1050 64.34 -41.26 -44.03
N GLU A 1051 63.93 -40.04 -44.37
CA GLU A 1051 64.79 -39.11 -45.10
C GLU A 1051 65.75 -38.34 -44.18
N TRP A 1052 65.38 -37.16 -43.68
CA TRP A 1052 66.29 -36.16 -43.12
C TRP A 1052 66.20 -36.01 -41.60
N THR A 1053 67.33 -36.12 -40.92
CA THR A 1053 67.50 -35.66 -39.53
C THR A 1053 68.66 -34.68 -39.41
N PHE A 1054 68.43 -33.51 -38.81
CA PHE A 1054 69.42 -32.47 -38.61
C PHE A 1054 69.46 -31.97 -37.16
N ALA A 1055 70.65 -31.87 -36.56
CA ALA A 1055 70.88 -31.13 -35.32
C ALA A 1055 72.02 -30.10 -35.47
N LEU A 1056 71.81 -28.87 -35.01
CA LEU A 1056 72.90 -27.88 -34.95
C LEU A 1056 73.75 -28.05 -33.68
N TYR A 1057 73.13 -28.30 -32.52
CA TYR A 1057 73.82 -28.56 -31.27
C TYR A 1057 73.05 -29.59 -30.43
N GLY A 1058 73.71 -30.69 -30.02
CA GLY A 1058 73.20 -31.59 -28.99
C GLY A 1058 73.35 -33.08 -29.29
N THR A 1059 72.25 -33.82 -29.47
CA THR A 1059 72.30 -35.28 -29.63
C THR A 1059 71.19 -35.79 -30.55
N ILE A 1060 71.56 -36.61 -31.53
CA ILE A 1060 70.66 -37.40 -32.37
C ILE A 1060 70.77 -38.85 -31.91
N ALA A 1061 69.67 -39.46 -31.50
CA ALA A 1061 69.57 -40.85 -31.08
C ALA A 1061 68.45 -41.54 -31.86
N THR A 1062 68.79 -42.13 -33.02
CA THR A 1062 67.82 -42.90 -33.83
C THR A 1062 68.01 -44.39 -33.58
N ARG A 1063 67.04 -45.23 -33.96
CA ARG A 1063 67.25 -46.69 -34.01
C ARG A 1063 67.50 -47.15 -35.44
N GLU A 1064 66.57 -46.87 -36.35
CA GLU A 1064 66.63 -47.23 -37.77
C GLU A 1064 66.45 -45.93 -38.58
N GLN A 1065 67.39 -45.66 -39.50
CA GLN A 1065 67.46 -44.45 -40.32
C GLN A 1065 67.76 -44.84 -41.76
N GLU A 1066 67.00 -44.33 -42.73
CA GLU A 1066 67.21 -44.68 -44.15
C GLU A 1066 68.25 -43.76 -44.81
N GLU A 1067 67.92 -42.51 -45.11
CA GLU A 1067 68.80 -41.61 -45.88
C GLU A 1067 69.79 -40.80 -45.01
N TRP A 1068 69.42 -39.57 -44.62
CA TRP A 1068 70.33 -38.52 -44.20
C TRP A 1068 70.26 -38.22 -42.69
N THR A 1069 71.44 -38.21 -42.05
CA THR A 1069 71.62 -37.67 -40.69
C THR A 1069 72.78 -36.69 -40.67
N PHE A 1070 72.51 -35.45 -40.24
CA PHE A 1070 73.48 -34.37 -40.16
C PHE A 1070 73.56 -33.80 -38.73
N GLU A 1071 74.77 -33.58 -38.24
CA GLU A 1071 75.05 -33.05 -36.90
C GLU A 1071 76.20 -32.04 -36.97
N LEU A 1072 76.09 -30.87 -36.31
CA LEU A 1072 77.15 -29.85 -36.37
C LEU A 1072 78.06 -29.84 -35.12
N TYR A 1073 77.52 -30.03 -33.92
CA TYR A 1073 78.21 -29.93 -32.62
C TYR A 1073 77.55 -30.78 -31.53
N GLY A 1074 77.90 -32.07 -31.46
CA GLY A 1074 77.17 -32.99 -30.59
C GLY A 1074 77.53 -34.47 -30.72
N THR A 1075 76.51 -35.32 -30.82
CA THR A 1075 76.65 -36.78 -30.90
C THR A 1075 75.52 -37.38 -31.73
N ILE A 1076 75.87 -38.24 -32.69
CA ILE A 1076 74.96 -39.13 -33.40
C ILE A 1076 75.10 -40.52 -32.79
N ALA A 1077 74.00 -41.13 -32.37
CA ALA A 1077 73.91 -42.49 -31.86
C ALA A 1077 72.78 -43.23 -32.58
N THR A 1078 73.06 -43.81 -33.75
CA THR A 1078 72.10 -44.65 -34.48
C THR A 1078 72.34 -46.14 -34.17
N ARG A 1079 71.36 -47.00 -34.39
CA ARG A 1079 71.61 -48.45 -34.41
C ARG A 1079 71.85 -48.96 -35.83
N GLU A 1080 71.04 -48.53 -36.79
CA GLU A 1080 71.05 -49.00 -38.17
C GLU A 1080 70.87 -47.78 -39.09
N GLN A 1081 71.82 -47.57 -40.01
CA GLN A 1081 71.73 -46.52 -41.02
C GLN A 1081 72.05 -47.05 -42.40
N LYS A 1082 71.23 -46.71 -43.39
CA LYS A 1082 71.44 -47.13 -44.78
C LYS A 1082 72.42 -46.19 -45.48
N GLU A 1083 72.02 -44.96 -45.79
CA GLU A 1083 72.84 -44.09 -46.63
C GLU A 1083 73.86 -43.21 -45.87
N TRP A 1084 73.49 -41.96 -45.51
CA TRP A 1084 74.42 -40.87 -45.24
C TRP A 1084 74.40 -40.37 -43.79
N THR A 1085 75.51 -40.53 -43.08
CA THR A 1085 75.73 -39.92 -41.75
C THR A 1085 76.87 -38.91 -41.80
N PHE A 1086 76.63 -37.67 -41.38
CA PHE A 1086 77.63 -36.60 -41.32
C PHE A 1086 77.66 -35.90 -39.94
N ALA A 1087 78.85 -35.73 -39.35
CA ALA A 1087 79.07 -34.87 -38.19
C ALA A 1087 80.22 -33.88 -38.42
N LEU A 1088 80.02 -32.58 -38.15
CA LEU A 1088 81.12 -31.60 -38.27
C LEU A 1088 82.05 -31.67 -37.06
N TYR A 1089 81.52 -31.50 -35.84
CA TYR A 1089 82.27 -31.53 -34.57
C TYR A 1089 81.56 -32.40 -33.52
N GLY A 1090 81.55 -33.73 -33.72
CA GLY A 1090 80.79 -34.63 -32.85
C GLY A 1090 81.32 -36.05 -32.75
N THR A 1091 80.60 -36.89 -32.02
CA THR A 1091 80.84 -38.36 -31.99
C THR A 1091 79.76 -39.08 -32.77
N ILE A 1092 80.15 -39.94 -33.71
CA ILE A 1092 79.24 -40.84 -34.43
C ILE A 1092 79.42 -42.24 -33.85
N ALA A 1093 78.35 -42.78 -33.28
CA ALA A 1093 78.26 -44.16 -32.82
C ALA A 1093 77.09 -44.84 -33.56
N THR A 1094 77.35 -45.44 -34.72
CA THR A 1094 76.38 -46.31 -35.41
C THR A 1094 76.71 -47.77 -35.11
N ARG A 1095 75.74 -48.69 -35.18
CA ARG A 1095 76.05 -50.12 -35.01
C ARG A 1095 76.20 -50.80 -36.37
N GLU A 1096 75.20 -50.70 -37.23
CA GLU A 1096 75.17 -51.23 -38.59
C GLU A 1096 75.06 -50.05 -39.59
N GLN A 1097 75.94 -50.01 -40.60
CA GLN A 1097 75.96 -48.96 -41.64
C GLN A 1097 76.13 -49.56 -43.04
N GLU A 1098 75.28 -49.17 -43.99
CA GLU A 1098 75.35 -49.70 -45.37
C GLU A 1098 76.30 -48.89 -46.27
N GLU A 1099 76.07 -47.58 -46.49
CA GLU A 1099 76.89 -46.75 -47.41
C GLU A 1099 77.94 -45.85 -46.72
N TRP A 1100 77.57 -44.66 -46.24
CA TRP A 1100 78.48 -43.51 -46.08
C TRP A 1100 78.46 -42.90 -44.67
N THR A 1101 79.63 -42.87 -44.01
CA THR A 1101 79.82 -42.18 -42.71
C THR A 1101 80.98 -41.19 -42.80
N PHE A 1102 80.73 -39.94 -42.39
CA PHE A 1102 81.72 -38.86 -42.41
C PHE A 1102 81.74 -38.09 -41.08
N ALA A 1103 82.91 -37.86 -40.50
CA ALA A 1103 83.11 -36.91 -39.41
C ALA A 1103 84.35 -36.06 -39.70
N LEU A 1104 84.23 -34.73 -39.67
CA LEU A 1104 85.35 -33.84 -40.01
C LEU A 1104 86.29 -33.62 -38.82
N TYR A 1105 85.72 -33.33 -37.65
CA TYR A 1105 86.44 -33.10 -36.38
C TYR A 1105 85.78 -33.90 -35.25
N GLY A 1106 85.78 -35.22 -35.40
CA GLY A 1106 85.01 -36.11 -34.54
C GLY A 1106 85.63 -37.47 -34.30
N THR A 1107 84.89 -38.35 -33.62
CA THR A 1107 85.20 -39.78 -33.53
C THR A 1107 84.09 -40.60 -34.16
N ILE A 1108 84.45 -41.70 -34.84
CA ILE A 1108 83.50 -42.62 -35.46
C ILE A 1108 83.71 -44.01 -34.84
N ALA A 1109 82.63 -44.61 -34.35
CA ALA A 1109 82.60 -45.97 -33.84
C ALA A 1109 81.47 -46.74 -34.54
N THR A 1110 81.83 -47.72 -35.37
CA THR A 1110 80.89 -48.62 -36.07
C THR A 1110 81.20 -50.08 -35.73
N ARG A 1111 80.22 -50.99 -35.89
CA ARG A 1111 80.39 -52.41 -35.56
C ARG A 1111 80.35 -53.32 -36.78
N GLU A 1112 79.43 -53.10 -37.72
CA GLU A 1112 79.33 -53.84 -38.98
C GLU A 1112 79.09 -52.82 -40.13
N GLN A 1113 79.86 -52.91 -41.22
CA GLN A 1113 79.91 -51.86 -42.27
C GLN A 1113 80.17 -52.43 -43.68
N ASN A 1114 79.35 -52.07 -44.67
CA ASN A 1114 79.33 -52.69 -46.01
C ASN A 1114 80.03 -51.89 -47.15
N ARG A 1115 81.26 -51.43 -46.89
CA ARG A 1115 82.24 -50.93 -47.91
C ARG A 1115 81.77 -49.78 -48.84
N ARG A 1116 81.83 -48.53 -48.34
CA ARG A 1116 82.29 -47.37 -49.13
C ARG A 1116 82.89 -46.24 -48.27
N ASN A 1117 84.01 -46.51 -47.60
CA ASN A 1117 84.77 -45.46 -46.91
C ASN A 1117 85.74 -44.75 -47.89
N GLY A 1118 85.75 -43.42 -47.87
CA GLY A 1118 86.73 -42.59 -48.58
C GLY A 1118 87.00 -41.28 -47.84
N PRO A 1119 88.13 -41.11 -47.15
CA PRO A 1119 88.48 -39.82 -46.53
C PRO A 1119 88.82 -38.81 -47.63
N LEU A 1120 87.96 -37.80 -47.81
CA LEU A 1120 88.21 -36.69 -48.73
C LEU A 1120 89.27 -35.76 -48.13
N ASN A 1121 90.39 -35.63 -48.85
CA ASN A 1121 91.53 -34.83 -48.42
C ASN A 1121 91.33 -33.38 -48.90
N CYS A 1122 91.08 -32.45 -47.99
CA CYS A 1122 90.62 -31.09 -48.31
C CYS A 1122 91.72 -30.18 -48.88
N THR A 1123 91.98 -30.26 -50.19
CA THR A 1123 92.78 -29.28 -50.94
C THR A 1123 92.26 -29.07 -52.39
N GLU A 1124 91.04 -28.55 -52.56
CA GLU A 1124 90.63 -27.69 -53.70
C GLU A 1124 89.14 -27.26 -53.58
N LEU A 1125 88.88 -26.22 -52.79
CA LEU A 1125 87.81 -25.22 -52.96
C LEU A 1125 88.03 -24.03 -51.99
#